data_AF-A0AA39RUF3-F1
#
_entry.id   AF-A0AA39RUF3-F1
#
_cell.length_a   1.000
_cell.length_b   1.000
_cell.length_c   1.000
_cell.angle_alpha   90.00
_cell.angle_beta   90.00
_cell.angle_gamma   90.00
#
_symmetry.space_group_name_H-M   'P 1'
#
loop_
_entity.id
_entity.type
_entity.pdbx_description
1 polymer ?
#
loop_
_entity_poly.entity_id
_entity_poly.type
_entity_poly.pdbx_seq_one_letter_code
_entity_poly.pdbx_strand_id
1 'polypeptide(L)'
;MGLESPPTTSSAASKWLGFVTAVWVQSISGNNYTFSNYSDALKTLMSLTQLQLNNLSVAKDVGKAFGLLAGIASDRLPTSVILLIGSIEGLIGYGAQWLVVSKRIQPLPYWQMCVFLCMGGNSTTWMNTAVLVTCIRNFRRNRGPVSGILKGYVGLSTAIFTDICTALFAGNPSKFLFMLAVVPFVVCLTAVFFLREIPPVTTVAEEKEEAKYFTVLNAVAVVVAVYLLGYDFVKTAGDAVSVAFTVVLLVLLASPLLIPFYSYLKTRDSTRLKPDVEGQIVEPLLNPETAAVKTTVTATEVTASPPDTVEKVKRRPVIGEDHTIFEAMRTVDFWILFLSFLCGVGTGMAVMNNMGQMGLALGYVDVSTFVSLMSIFGFFGRIISGSVSEHFLKKAGTPRPLWNAASQILMAVGYMLLALAMPGSLYVGSIIVGLCYGVRLAVTVPTASELFGLKYYGLIYNILILNLPLGSFLFSGLLAGYLYDAQATPTAGGGNTCVGAHCYRLVFTIMAICKEQPENPLYNGGILKYEAPENLISIADSSTGFYSPAFVLHNLTQGTIYCFSVWVKIQGANSAHIQASLKTEDATYNCIGTVLANHGCWSFLKGGFTLDSPAKLSFLLFENSDDRDIDIAIDSASLQPFTDQEWRFNQQYIINTERKRAVTIHAADGNGDRLQGASIAIEQVSKDFPFGSAISKTILGNSLYQKWFVERFNVAVFENELKWYATEPEPGKLNYTLPDKMFEFLRANQIIARGHNIFWENPKYTPAWVRNLSGPELQAAVNSRIQSLMSKYKEEFIHWDVSNEMLHFDFYEQRLGPNATLHFYETAHTSDPLATLFMNEFNVVETCSDVNSTVDSYISRLQELKRGGVSMDGIGLEGHFTVPNLPLMRAVLDKLATLGLPIWLTEVDISSTLDKKTQAVYLDQVLREGFSHPSVNGILLWTALDPNGCYQMCLTDNNLQNLPAGDVVDNKLFKEWQTGEVNGHTDDHGSYSFYGFLGEYRVTVKYGNKTSTSTFSLCRSDETKHVSIRL
;
A
#
# COMPACT_ATOMS: atom_id res chain seq x y z
N MET A 1 51.20 -22.11 33.31
CA MET A 1 51.91 -21.68 34.54
C MET A 1 51.18 -20.46 35.07
N GLY A 2 50.53 -20.62 36.23
CA GLY A 2 49.68 -19.61 36.83
C GLY A 2 50.50 -18.58 37.61
N LEU A 3 50.19 -17.32 37.38
CA LEU A 3 50.41 -16.24 38.35
C LEU A 3 49.10 -16.10 39.10
N GLU A 4 49.06 -16.66 40.31
CA GLU A 4 48.00 -16.40 41.28
C GLU A 4 48.09 -14.93 41.72
N SER A 5 47.08 -14.14 41.37
CA SER A 5 46.81 -12.84 41.98
C SER A 5 45.89 -13.03 43.21
N PRO A 6 46.07 -12.24 44.29
CA PRO A 6 45.36 -12.44 45.56
C PRO A 6 43.85 -12.21 45.44
N PRO A 7 43.02 -12.69 46.39
CA PRO A 7 41.56 -12.58 46.30
C PRO A 7 41.14 -11.13 46.48
N THR A 8 40.84 -10.44 45.38
CA THR A 8 40.39 -9.04 45.45
C THR A 8 38.95 -8.97 45.95
N THR A 9 38.79 -8.32 47.10
CA THR A 9 37.55 -7.82 47.73
C THR A 9 36.79 -6.78 46.88
N SER A 10 36.92 -6.82 45.54
CA SER A 10 36.48 -5.80 44.58
C SER A 10 35.38 -6.25 43.58
N SER A 11 34.66 -7.34 43.83
CA SER A 11 33.76 -7.92 42.81
C SER A 11 32.57 -7.00 42.44
N ALA A 12 31.97 -6.30 43.42
CA ALA A 12 30.82 -5.43 43.18
C ALA A 12 31.17 -4.13 42.43
N ALA A 13 32.24 -3.44 42.83
CA ALA A 13 32.69 -2.23 42.14
C ALA A 13 33.18 -2.53 40.71
N SER A 14 33.86 -3.66 40.51
CA SER A 14 34.27 -4.14 39.19
C SER A 14 33.07 -4.51 38.30
N LYS A 15 32.00 -5.06 38.88
CA LYS A 15 30.74 -5.38 38.19
C LYS A 15 30.05 -4.13 37.65
N TRP A 16 29.97 -3.08 38.48
CA TRP A 16 29.40 -1.79 38.07
C TRP A 16 30.28 -1.02 37.10
N LEU A 17 31.61 -1.08 37.26
CA LEU A 17 32.54 -0.49 36.30
C LEU A 17 32.41 -1.16 34.93
N GLY A 18 32.25 -2.48 34.88
CA GLY A 18 31.92 -3.21 33.65
C GLY A 18 30.59 -2.76 33.03
N PHE A 19 29.56 -2.53 33.84
CA PHE A 19 28.26 -2.05 33.35
C PHE A 19 28.31 -0.62 32.78
N VAL A 20 29.01 0.31 33.45
CA VAL A 20 29.21 1.68 32.94
C VAL A 20 29.97 1.66 31.62
N THR A 21 30.99 0.80 31.52
CA THR A 21 31.75 0.63 30.29
C THR A 21 30.89 0.06 29.16
N ALA A 22 29.99 -0.87 29.48
CA ALA A 22 28.97 -1.35 28.55
C ALA A 22 28.01 -0.24 28.08
N VAL A 23 27.60 0.67 28.97
CA VAL A 23 26.80 1.85 28.61
C VAL A 23 27.53 2.74 27.61
N TRP A 24 28.85 2.97 27.79
CA TRP A 24 29.65 3.74 26.83
C TRP A 24 29.74 3.06 25.47
N VAL A 25 29.99 1.75 25.43
CA VAL A 25 29.97 1.00 24.17
C VAL A 25 28.59 1.11 23.49
N GLN A 26 27.50 1.02 24.24
CA GLN A 26 26.16 1.17 23.64
C GLN A 26 25.85 2.60 23.19
N SER A 27 26.45 3.61 23.82
CA SER A 27 26.34 5.01 23.40
C SER A 27 27.02 5.29 22.06
N ILE A 28 27.84 4.37 21.55
CA ILE A 28 28.53 4.49 20.26
C ILE A 28 28.15 3.38 19.26
N SER A 29 27.27 2.45 19.63
CA SER A 29 26.95 1.27 18.83
C SER A 29 25.73 1.40 17.91
N GLY A 30 24.94 2.48 17.98
CA GLY A 30 23.84 2.73 17.03
C GLY A 30 24.25 3.56 15.80
N ASN A 31 25.54 3.57 15.46
CA ASN A 31 26.09 4.05 14.19
C ASN A 31 25.30 3.58 12.95
N ASN A 32 24.71 2.39 12.98
CA ASN A 32 23.84 1.90 11.92
C ASN A 32 22.58 2.75 11.67
N TYR A 33 22.06 3.45 12.66
CA TYR A 33 20.85 4.28 12.48
C TYR A 33 21.16 5.66 11.89
N THR A 34 22.43 5.99 11.67
CA THR A 34 22.88 7.31 11.21
C THR A 34 23.00 7.45 9.69
N PHE A 35 22.55 6.44 8.92
CA PHE A 35 22.70 6.42 7.46
C PHE A 35 22.13 7.69 6.79
N SER A 36 20.99 8.18 7.28
CA SER A 36 20.34 9.42 6.80
C SER A 36 21.24 10.66 6.86
N ASN A 37 22.23 10.70 7.74
CA ASN A 37 23.08 11.86 7.95
C ASN A 37 24.17 12.02 6.87
N TYR A 38 24.48 10.96 6.12
CA TYR A 38 25.50 10.96 5.08
C TYR A 38 25.06 10.31 3.76
N SER A 39 23.86 9.74 3.71
CA SER A 39 23.32 9.06 2.52
C SER A 39 23.23 9.99 1.30
N ASP A 40 22.90 11.26 1.51
CA ASP A 40 22.84 12.24 0.42
C ASP A 40 24.22 12.50 -0.19
N ALA A 41 25.25 12.67 0.65
CA ALA A 41 26.63 12.82 0.18
C ALA A 41 27.11 11.63 -0.65
N LEU A 42 26.72 10.39 -0.29
CA LEU A 42 26.98 9.19 -1.09
C LEU A 42 26.21 9.21 -2.41
N LYS A 43 24.92 9.57 -2.38
CA LYS A 43 24.06 9.68 -3.56
C LYS A 43 24.66 10.62 -4.60
N THR A 44 25.06 11.82 -4.18
CA THR A 44 25.64 12.84 -5.06
C THR A 44 27.02 12.45 -5.57
N LEU A 45 27.90 11.93 -4.72
CA LEU A 45 29.27 11.60 -5.09
C LEU A 45 29.36 10.40 -6.05
N MET A 46 28.46 9.43 -5.91
CA MET A 46 28.45 8.19 -6.69
C MET A 46 27.39 8.14 -7.80
N SER A 47 26.64 9.23 -8.00
CA SER A 47 25.56 9.35 -9.00
C SER A 47 24.51 8.22 -8.92
N LEU A 48 24.01 7.94 -7.70
CA LEU A 48 23.11 6.81 -7.44
C LEU A 48 21.63 7.14 -7.66
N THR A 49 20.86 6.15 -8.14
CA THR A 49 19.38 6.22 -8.14
C THR A 49 18.80 6.06 -6.74
N GLN A 50 17.52 6.40 -6.54
CA GLN A 50 16.87 6.25 -5.23
C GLN A 50 16.76 4.78 -4.78
N LEU A 51 16.46 3.88 -5.72
CA LEU A 51 16.45 2.43 -5.47
C LEU A 51 17.84 1.92 -5.06
N GLN A 52 18.90 2.37 -5.74
CA GLN A 52 20.28 2.04 -5.36
C GLN A 52 20.65 2.58 -3.98
N LEU A 53 20.22 3.78 -3.62
CA LEU A 53 20.44 4.32 -2.28
C LEU A 53 19.67 3.55 -1.20
N ASN A 54 18.42 3.17 -1.47
CA ASN A 54 17.61 2.35 -0.57
C ASN A 54 18.24 0.96 -0.40
N ASN A 55 18.75 0.37 -1.48
CA ASN A 55 19.46 -0.91 -1.43
C ASN A 55 20.80 -0.81 -0.68
N LEU A 56 21.50 0.33 -0.70
CA LEU A 56 22.65 0.57 0.19
C LEU A 56 22.23 0.62 1.67
N SER A 57 21.11 1.26 1.99
CA SER A 57 20.54 1.21 3.34
C SER A 57 20.22 -0.23 3.77
N VAL A 58 19.66 -1.03 2.85
CA VAL A 58 19.40 -2.45 3.08
C VAL A 58 20.72 -3.22 3.27
N ALA A 59 21.77 -2.95 2.47
CA ALA A 59 23.06 -3.63 2.60
C ALA A 59 23.70 -3.44 3.99
N LYS A 60 23.57 -2.24 4.56
CA LYS A 60 23.94 -1.97 5.97
C LYS A 60 23.14 -2.84 6.95
N ASP A 61 21.82 -2.96 6.77
CA ASP A 61 20.98 -3.80 7.62
C ASP A 61 21.25 -5.29 7.43
N VAL A 62 21.59 -5.75 6.22
CA VAL A 62 22.07 -7.12 5.92
C VAL A 62 23.34 -7.44 6.71
N GLY A 63 24.18 -6.44 6.99
CA GLY A 63 25.30 -6.57 7.93
C GLY A 63 24.91 -7.18 9.28
N LYS A 64 23.70 -6.86 9.77
CA LYS A 64 23.21 -7.43 11.03
C LYS A 64 22.93 -8.93 10.95
N ALA A 65 22.68 -9.49 9.76
CA ALA A 65 22.46 -10.92 9.59
C ALA A 65 23.71 -11.74 9.89
N PHE A 66 24.89 -11.18 9.62
CA PHE A 66 26.18 -11.79 9.98
C PHE A 66 26.44 -11.81 11.50
N GLY A 67 25.58 -11.16 12.31
CA GLY A 67 25.58 -11.24 13.77
C GLY A 67 25.39 -12.65 14.33
N LEU A 68 24.89 -13.61 13.54
CA LEU A 68 24.89 -15.04 13.93
C LEU A 68 26.30 -15.53 14.31
N LEU A 69 27.34 -15.04 13.62
CA LEU A 69 28.73 -15.36 13.93
C LEU A 69 29.12 -14.80 15.30
N ALA A 70 28.68 -13.59 15.65
CA ALA A 70 28.87 -13.01 16.97
C ALA A 70 28.15 -13.83 18.06
N GLY A 71 26.94 -14.31 17.77
CA GLY A 71 26.19 -15.21 18.65
C GLY A 71 26.95 -16.52 18.93
N ILE A 72 27.40 -17.20 17.87
CA ILE A 72 28.21 -18.42 17.98
C ILE A 72 29.53 -18.17 18.74
N ALA A 73 30.18 -17.04 18.47
CA ALA A 73 31.41 -16.64 19.14
C ALA A 73 31.21 -16.34 20.63
N SER A 74 30.06 -15.78 21.02
CA SER A 74 29.76 -15.43 22.42
C SER A 74 29.67 -16.59 23.39
N ASP A 75 29.49 -17.80 22.86
CA ASP A 75 29.46 -19.03 23.66
C ASP A 75 30.85 -19.68 23.78
N ARG A 76 31.85 -19.24 22.98
CA ARG A 76 33.18 -19.89 22.91
C ARG A 76 34.37 -18.96 23.13
N LEU A 77 34.21 -17.65 22.92
CA LEU A 77 35.27 -16.66 23.00
C LEU A 77 35.01 -15.67 24.14
N PRO A 78 36.07 -15.12 24.77
CA PRO A 78 35.91 -14.11 25.80
C PRO A 78 35.38 -12.79 25.21
N THR A 79 34.63 -12.03 26.02
CA THR A 79 33.99 -10.75 25.64
C THR A 79 34.97 -9.75 24.99
N SER A 80 36.22 -9.72 25.46
CA SER A 80 37.29 -8.86 24.92
C SER A 80 37.57 -9.11 23.44
N VAL A 81 37.61 -10.39 23.02
CA VAL A 81 37.87 -10.77 21.62
C VAL A 81 36.70 -10.38 20.72
N ILE A 82 35.47 -10.58 21.21
CA ILE A 82 34.24 -10.25 20.48
C ILE A 82 34.13 -8.73 20.26
N LEU A 83 34.43 -7.93 21.30
CA LEU A 83 34.50 -6.47 21.18
C LEU A 83 35.58 -6.01 20.19
N LEU A 84 36.76 -6.65 20.21
CA LEU A 84 37.85 -6.29 19.30
C LEU A 84 37.48 -6.55 17.84
N ILE A 85 36.87 -7.71 17.54
CA ILE A 85 36.38 -8.04 16.19
C ILE A 85 35.41 -6.95 15.70
N GLY A 86 34.39 -6.62 16.49
CA GLY A 86 33.42 -5.58 16.11
C GLY A 86 34.07 -4.22 15.90
N SER A 87 35.03 -3.83 16.75
CA SER A 87 35.71 -2.53 16.66
C SER A 87 36.58 -2.40 15.40
N ILE A 88 37.30 -3.46 15.01
CA ILE A 88 38.12 -3.49 13.80
C ILE A 88 37.23 -3.48 12.56
N GLU A 89 36.15 -4.25 12.58
CA GLU A 89 35.18 -4.31 11.49
C GLU A 89 34.54 -2.94 11.24
N GLY A 90 34.15 -2.23 12.30
CA GLY A 90 33.61 -0.87 12.21
C GLY A 90 34.64 0.15 11.69
N LEU A 91 35.89 0.05 12.15
CA LEU A 91 36.99 0.91 11.68
C LEU A 91 37.21 0.76 10.17
N ILE A 92 37.19 -0.48 9.65
CA ILE A 92 37.35 -0.76 8.21
C ILE A 92 36.11 -0.30 7.43
N GLY A 93 34.91 -0.70 7.87
CA GLY A 93 33.65 -0.42 7.16
C GLY A 93 33.35 1.07 7.03
N TYR A 94 33.40 1.83 8.13
CA TYR A 94 33.17 3.28 8.10
C TYR A 94 34.41 4.05 7.62
N GLY A 95 35.63 3.52 7.85
CA GLY A 95 36.86 4.12 7.35
C GLY A 95 36.93 4.15 5.82
N ALA A 96 36.51 3.08 5.15
CA ALA A 96 36.42 3.02 3.70
C ALA A 96 35.40 4.05 3.15
N GLN A 97 34.22 4.15 3.78
CA GLN A 97 33.21 5.15 3.43
C GLN A 97 33.73 6.58 3.62
N TRP A 98 34.45 6.83 4.72
CA TRP A 98 35.10 8.12 4.97
C TRP A 98 36.11 8.48 3.88
N LEU A 99 36.95 7.54 3.43
CA LEU A 99 37.94 7.78 2.37
C LEU A 99 37.26 8.17 1.05
N VAL A 100 36.12 7.57 0.71
CA VAL A 100 35.32 7.92 -0.47
C VAL A 100 34.71 9.32 -0.33
N VAL A 101 33.97 9.57 0.75
CA VAL A 101 33.26 10.86 0.96
C VAL A 101 34.23 12.03 1.16
N SER A 102 35.42 11.79 1.73
CA SER A 102 36.50 12.79 1.82
C SER A 102 37.26 13.01 0.51
N LYS A 103 36.90 12.29 -0.56
CA LYS A 103 37.57 12.32 -1.88
C LYS A 103 39.07 11.98 -1.82
N ARG A 104 39.50 11.19 -0.83
CA ARG A 104 40.88 10.71 -0.70
C ARG A 104 41.17 9.53 -1.62
N ILE A 105 40.12 8.78 -1.99
CA ILE A 105 40.14 7.72 -3.00
C ILE A 105 39.03 7.97 -4.03
N GLN A 106 39.16 7.36 -5.21
CA GLN A 106 38.10 7.38 -6.23
C GLN A 106 36.84 6.67 -5.72
N PRO A 107 35.64 7.06 -6.18
CA PRO A 107 34.39 6.37 -5.83
C PRO A 107 34.48 4.88 -6.12
N LEU A 108 34.18 4.06 -5.11
CA LEU A 108 34.21 2.60 -5.24
C LEU A 108 33.03 2.13 -6.12
N PRO A 109 33.18 1.02 -6.87
CA PRO A 109 32.06 0.34 -7.50
C PRO A 109 30.92 0.06 -6.50
N TYR A 110 29.68 0.15 -6.98
CA TYR A 110 28.46 0.03 -6.15
C TYR A 110 28.48 -1.20 -5.22
N TRP A 111 28.87 -2.37 -5.73
CA TRP A 111 28.93 -3.60 -4.93
C TRP A 111 29.97 -3.55 -3.81
N GLN A 112 31.11 -2.86 -4.01
CA GLN A 112 32.14 -2.70 -2.98
C GLN A 112 31.63 -1.79 -1.86
N MET A 113 30.89 -0.74 -2.22
CA MET A 113 30.22 0.12 -1.26
C MET A 113 29.21 -0.68 -0.43
N CYS A 114 28.40 -1.55 -1.06
CA CYS A 114 27.51 -2.47 -0.33
C CYS A 114 28.26 -3.33 0.71
N VAL A 115 29.44 -3.86 0.36
CA VAL A 115 30.26 -4.69 1.27
C VAL A 115 30.74 -3.86 2.47
N PHE A 116 31.24 -2.65 2.27
CA PHE A 116 31.71 -1.80 3.37
C PHE A 116 30.57 -1.29 4.26
N LEU A 117 29.40 -1.02 3.70
CA LEU A 117 28.20 -0.72 4.48
C LEU A 117 27.74 -1.93 5.29
N CYS A 118 27.77 -3.12 4.70
CA CYS A 118 27.45 -4.37 5.38
C CYS A 118 28.42 -4.64 6.54
N MET A 119 29.72 -4.39 6.33
CA MET A 119 30.76 -4.52 7.35
C MET A 119 30.55 -3.51 8.51
N GLY A 120 30.28 -2.24 8.20
CA GLY A 120 29.87 -1.25 9.20
C GLY A 120 28.60 -1.69 9.96
N GLY A 121 27.64 -2.24 9.22
CA GLY A 121 26.44 -2.95 9.68
C GLY A 121 26.70 -3.97 10.77
N ASN A 122 27.60 -4.90 10.48
CA ASN A 122 27.92 -6.03 11.32
C ASN A 122 28.74 -5.63 12.56
N SER A 123 29.56 -4.59 12.48
CA SER A 123 30.33 -4.09 13.64
C SER A 123 29.44 -3.86 14.88
N THR A 124 28.24 -3.33 14.67
CA THR A 124 27.23 -3.09 15.70
C THR A 124 26.75 -4.37 16.38
N THR A 125 26.58 -5.48 15.65
CA THR A 125 26.05 -6.73 16.22
C THR A 125 27.07 -7.41 17.12
N TRP A 126 28.35 -7.37 16.75
CA TRP A 126 29.46 -7.81 17.60
C TRP A 126 29.51 -7.04 18.92
N MET A 127 29.48 -5.70 18.85
CA MET A 127 29.48 -4.83 20.04
C MET A 127 28.25 -5.09 20.93
N ASN A 128 27.06 -5.18 20.31
CA ASN A 128 25.82 -5.44 21.03
C ASN A 128 25.79 -6.80 21.70
N THR A 129 26.25 -7.85 21.00
CA THR A 129 26.26 -9.22 21.53
C THR A 129 27.21 -9.32 22.70
N ALA A 130 28.43 -8.78 22.57
CA ALA A 130 29.42 -8.78 23.66
C ALA A 130 28.88 -8.13 24.92
N VAL A 131 28.29 -6.93 24.80
CA VAL A 131 27.77 -6.18 25.93
C VAL A 131 26.55 -6.86 26.55
N LEU A 132 25.56 -7.25 25.73
CA LEU A 132 24.27 -7.73 26.22
C LEU A 132 24.39 -9.10 26.88
N VAL A 133 25.14 -10.02 26.28
CA VAL A 133 25.37 -11.37 26.84
C VAL A 133 26.10 -11.27 28.18
N THR A 134 27.19 -10.49 28.25
CA THR A 134 27.97 -10.34 29.48
C THR A 134 27.16 -9.64 30.59
N CYS A 135 26.44 -8.56 30.28
CA CYS A 135 25.66 -7.86 31.29
C CYS A 135 24.44 -8.66 31.78
N ILE A 136 23.73 -9.38 30.91
CA ILE A 136 22.59 -10.22 31.33
C ILE A 136 23.08 -11.40 32.19
N ARG A 137 24.25 -11.99 31.87
CA ARG A 137 24.86 -13.03 32.71
C ARG A 137 25.30 -12.49 34.08
N ASN A 138 25.81 -11.26 34.13
CA ASN A 138 26.20 -10.58 35.38
C ASN A 138 24.99 -10.17 36.25
N PHE A 139 23.85 -9.83 35.65
CA PHE A 139 22.66 -9.31 36.34
C PHE A 139 21.41 -10.17 36.10
N ARG A 140 21.50 -11.47 36.44
CA ARG A 140 20.49 -12.49 36.11
C ARG A 140 19.07 -12.23 36.64
N ARG A 141 18.92 -11.43 37.72
CA ARG A 141 17.62 -11.11 38.36
C ARG A 141 17.03 -9.75 37.98
N ASN A 142 17.76 -8.94 37.22
CA ASN A 142 17.36 -7.59 36.82
C ASN A 142 17.52 -7.43 35.30
N ARG A 143 17.05 -8.43 34.53
CA ARG A 143 17.27 -8.52 33.08
C ARG A 143 16.57 -7.41 32.31
N GLY A 144 15.38 -6.99 32.76
CA GLY A 144 14.59 -5.91 32.17
C GLY A 144 15.31 -4.55 32.22
N PRO A 145 15.68 -4.02 33.39
CA PRO A 145 16.41 -2.75 33.52
C PRO A 145 17.75 -2.75 32.78
N VAL A 146 18.49 -3.87 32.83
CA VAL A 146 19.76 -4.05 32.12
C VAL A 146 19.58 -3.94 30.61
N SER A 147 18.63 -4.70 30.04
CA SER A 147 18.28 -4.60 28.62
C SER A 147 17.81 -3.19 28.26
N GLY A 148 16.90 -2.62 29.06
CA GLY A 148 16.30 -1.30 28.83
C GLY A 148 17.33 -0.17 28.79
N ILE A 149 18.26 -0.12 29.75
CA ILE A 149 19.34 0.87 29.79
C ILE A 149 20.29 0.67 28.61
N LEU A 150 20.82 -0.55 28.43
CA LEU A 150 21.81 -0.81 27.40
C LEU A 150 21.26 -0.55 26.00
N LYS A 151 20.06 -1.06 25.69
CA LYS A 151 19.38 -0.79 24.41
C LYS A 151 18.90 0.66 24.31
N GLY A 152 18.58 1.30 25.43
CA GLY A 152 18.29 2.72 25.50
C GLY A 152 19.45 3.55 24.96
N TYR A 153 20.67 3.33 25.45
CA TYR A 153 21.85 4.05 24.97
C TYR A 153 22.20 3.76 23.51
N VAL A 154 21.89 2.56 22.98
CA VAL A 154 21.92 2.32 21.52
C VAL A 154 20.97 3.27 20.79
N GLY A 155 19.77 3.49 21.33
CA GLY A 155 18.81 4.47 20.81
C GLY A 155 19.25 5.93 20.91
N LEU A 156 20.06 6.29 21.91
CA LEU A 156 20.61 7.65 22.05
C LEU A 156 21.82 7.90 21.15
N SER A 157 22.58 6.86 20.82
CA SER A 157 23.84 7.00 20.08
C SER A 157 23.71 7.79 18.77
N THR A 158 22.60 7.64 18.04
CA THR A 158 22.30 8.40 16.82
C THR A 158 22.25 9.90 17.08
N ALA A 159 21.52 10.31 18.12
CA ALA A 159 21.40 11.71 18.53
C ALA A 159 22.75 12.23 19.05
N ILE A 160 23.44 11.45 19.89
CA ILE A 160 24.79 11.80 20.40
C ILE A 160 25.76 12.10 19.25
N PHE A 161 25.85 11.23 18.25
CA PHE A 161 26.74 11.47 17.10
C PHE A 161 26.28 12.65 16.24
N THR A 162 24.97 12.77 15.99
CA THR A 162 24.43 13.85 15.17
C THR A 162 24.70 15.21 15.80
N ASP A 163 24.41 15.35 17.09
CA ASP A 163 24.50 16.63 17.80
C ASP A 163 25.96 17.05 18.00
N ILE A 164 26.84 16.12 18.37
CA ILE A 164 28.28 16.40 18.49
C ILE A 164 28.86 16.85 17.15
N CYS A 165 28.48 16.21 16.04
CA CYS A 165 28.98 16.58 14.73
C CYS A 165 28.42 17.92 14.25
N THR A 166 27.14 18.19 14.53
CA THR A 166 26.53 19.49 14.24
C THR A 166 27.20 20.58 15.07
N ALA A 167 27.44 20.34 16.35
CA ALA A 167 28.08 21.29 17.27
C ALA A 167 29.55 21.57 16.95
N LEU A 168 30.36 20.56 16.64
CA LEU A 168 31.81 20.73 16.44
C LEU A 168 32.21 20.93 14.98
N PHE A 169 31.40 20.45 14.03
CA PHE A 169 31.79 20.33 12.63
C PHE A 169 30.75 20.84 11.64
N ALA A 170 29.74 21.58 12.11
CA ALA A 170 28.67 22.15 11.30
C ALA A 170 27.99 21.13 10.36
N GLY A 171 27.85 19.88 10.81
CA GLY A 171 27.15 18.83 10.05
C GLY A 171 27.92 18.29 8.83
N ASN A 172 29.25 18.44 8.76
CA ASN A 172 30.05 17.94 7.64
C ASN A 172 30.02 16.38 7.53
N PRO A 173 29.50 15.79 6.43
CA PRO A 173 29.34 14.33 6.30
C PRO A 173 30.65 13.54 6.34
N SER A 174 31.76 14.11 5.87
CA SER A 174 33.07 13.45 5.94
C SER A 174 33.59 13.37 7.38
N LYS A 175 33.52 14.48 8.13
CA LYS A 175 33.93 14.49 9.54
C LYS A 175 33.01 13.60 10.40
N PHE A 176 31.73 13.50 10.04
CA PHE A 176 30.78 12.56 10.64
C PHE A 176 31.23 11.11 10.46
N LEU A 177 31.53 10.67 9.23
CA LEU A 177 32.02 9.32 8.96
C LEU A 177 33.35 9.01 9.64
N PHE A 178 34.26 10.00 9.73
CA PHE A 178 35.51 9.85 10.48
C PHE A 178 35.26 9.56 11.96
N MET A 179 34.33 10.29 12.58
CA MET A 179 33.94 10.07 13.97
C MET A 179 33.34 8.67 14.17
N LEU A 180 32.49 8.20 13.24
CA LEU A 180 31.92 6.85 13.27
C LEU A 180 32.96 5.73 13.12
N ALA A 181 34.09 5.99 12.47
CA ALA A 181 35.17 5.01 12.34
C ALA A 181 36.06 4.97 13.61
N VAL A 182 36.44 6.13 14.13
CA VAL A 182 37.48 6.24 15.17
C VAL A 182 36.92 6.14 16.60
N VAL A 183 35.81 6.82 16.89
CA VAL A 183 35.29 6.88 18.27
C VAL A 183 34.85 5.50 18.77
N PRO A 184 34.07 4.70 18.02
CA PRO A 184 33.76 3.33 18.41
C PRO A 184 35.00 2.47 18.67
N PHE A 185 36.04 2.60 17.85
CA PHE A 185 37.28 1.83 18.01
C PHE A 185 37.97 2.14 19.33
N VAL A 186 38.14 3.43 19.67
CA VAL A 186 38.80 3.86 20.92
C VAL A 186 38.00 3.46 22.16
N VAL A 187 36.67 3.62 22.12
CA VAL A 187 35.80 3.23 23.24
C VAL A 187 35.83 1.72 23.45
N CYS A 188 35.79 0.92 22.38
CA CYS A 188 35.88 -0.55 22.48
C CYS A 188 37.26 -1.01 23.00
N LEU A 189 38.37 -0.39 22.59
CA LEU A 189 39.70 -0.69 23.13
C LEU A 189 39.77 -0.46 24.64
N THR A 190 39.12 0.59 25.13
CA THR A 190 38.99 0.85 26.57
C THR A 190 38.11 -0.20 27.24
N ALA A 191 37.01 -0.59 26.59
CA ALA A 191 36.05 -1.54 27.13
C ALA A 191 36.58 -2.97 27.31
N VAL A 192 37.54 -3.39 26.48
CA VAL A 192 38.22 -4.69 26.55
C VAL A 192 38.82 -4.95 27.94
N PHE A 193 39.25 -3.92 28.66
CA PHE A 193 39.87 -4.09 29.97
C PHE A 193 38.86 -4.29 31.11
N PHE A 194 37.72 -3.60 31.04
CA PHE A 194 36.77 -3.49 32.16
C PHE A 194 35.52 -4.37 32.02
N LEU A 195 35.11 -4.72 30.80
CA LEU A 195 33.92 -5.54 30.56
C LEU A 195 34.24 -7.03 30.67
N ARG A 196 33.93 -7.64 31.81
CA ARG A 196 34.16 -9.08 32.08
C ARG A 196 32.95 -9.74 32.72
N GLU A 197 32.81 -11.04 32.52
CA GLU A 197 31.82 -11.87 33.20
C GLU A 197 32.31 -12.17 34.63
N ILE A 198 31.44 -11.98 35.63
CA ILE A 198 31.77 -12.12 37.05
C ILE A 198 30.88 -13.24 37.64
N PRO A 199 31.45 -14.18 38.44
CA PRO A 199 30.72 -15.33 38.95
C PRO A 199 29.51 -14.96 39.85
N PRO A 200 28.46 -15.80 39.89
CA PRO A 200 27.18 -15.47 40.49
C PRO A 200 27.22 -15.61 42.01
N VAL A 201 27.43 -14.50 42.72
CA VAL A 201 27.15 -14.41 44.15
C VAL A 201 26.29 -13.17 44.35
N THR A 202 24.98 -13.36 44.52
CA THR A 202 24.05 -12.25 44.82
C THR A 202 23.09 -12.67 45.91
N THR A 203 23.18 -11.98 47.04
CA THR A 203 22.24 -12.06 48.17
C THR A 203 21.01 -11.17 47.92
N VAL A 204 19.91 -11.41 48.65
CA VAL A 204 18.66 -10.61 48.54
C VAL A 204 18.87 -9.12 48.88
N ALA A 205 19.84 -8.81 49.75
CA ALA A 205 20.19 -7.44 50.12
C ALA A 205 20.89 -6.69 48.96
N GLU A 206 21.77 -7.39 48.22
CA GLU A 206 22.45 -6.85 47.03
C GLU A 206 21.45 -6.59 45.89
N GLU A 207 20.40 -7.40 45.75
CA GLU A 207 19.36 -7.19 44.73
C GLU A 207 18.59 -5.87 44.90
N LYS A 208 18.25 -5.49 46.14
CA LYS A 208 17.57 -4.22 46.44
C LYS A 208 18.49 -3.01 46.23
N GLU A 209 19.79 -3.20 46.42
CA GLU A 209 20.81 -2.18 46.15
C GLU A 209 21.06 -2.00 44.65
N GLU A 210 21.11 -3.09 43.89
CA GLU A 210 21.20 -3.03 42.42
C GLU A 210 20.03 -2.27 41.80
N ALA A 211 18.81 -2.51 42.27
CA ALA A 211 17.63 -1.79 41.80
C ALA A 211 17.74 -0.26 42.01
N LYS A 212 18.34 0.19 43.13
CA LYS A 212 18.57 1.62 43.38
C LYS A 212 19.58 2.21 42.39
N TYR A 213 20.69 1.51 42.13
CA TYR A 213 21.69 1.95 41.15
C TYR A 213 21.13 2.01 39.74
N PHE A 214 20.30 1.04 39.34
CA PHE A 214 19.60 1.11 38.05
C PHE A 214 18.63 2.30 37.96
N THR A 215 17.92 2.65 39.03
CA THR A 215 17.08 3.86 39.06
C THR A 215 17.90 5.14 38.87
N VAL A 216 19.07 5.24 39.50
CA VAL A 216 19.99 6.39 39.31
C VAL A 216 20.49 6.47 37.87
N LEU A 217 20.90 5.33 37.29
CA LEU A 217 21.34 5.28 35.89
C LEU A 217 20.22 5.65 34.91
N ASN A 218 18.99 5.22 35.17
CA ASN A 218 17.81 5.62 34.41
C ASN A 218 17.58 7.14 34.50
N ALA A 219 17.69 7.73 35.69
CA ALA A 219 17.54 9.17 35.87
C ALA A 219 18.60 9.95 35.08
N VAL A 220 19.87 9.53 35.15
CA VAL A 220 20.97 10.11 34.35
C VAL A 220 20.67 9.98 32.85
N ALA A 221 20.23 8.80 32.39
CA ALA A 221 19.91 8.58 30.99
C ALA A 221 18.77 9.49 30.50
N VAL A 222 17.74 9.71 31.33
CA VAL A 222 16.65 10.65 31.01
C VAL A 222 17.16 12.08 30.92
N VAL A 223 18.04 12.51 31.84
CA VAL A 223 18.67 13.84 31.77
C VAL A 223 19.46 14.01 30.48
N VAL A 224 20.26 13.00 30.08
CA VAL A 224 20.99 13.02 28.80
C VAL A 224 20.02 13.14 27.62
N ALA A 225 18.93 12.37 27.59
CA ALA A 225 17.97 12.41 26.49
C ALA A 225 17.25 13.76 26.38
N VAL A 226 16.83 14.35 27.49
CA VAL A 226 16.21 15.69 27.52
C VAL A 226 17.22 16.76 27.12
N TYR A 227 18.48 16.61 27.51
CA TYR A 227 19.56 17.54 27.14
C TYR A 227 19.82 17.54 25.63
N LEU A 228 19.90 16.36 25.00
CA LEU A 228 20.02 16.20 23.54
C LEU A 228 18.79 16.81 22.84
N LEU A 229 17.57 16.47 23.29
CA LEU A 229 16.33 17.01 22.73
C LEU A 229 16.28 18.55 22.80
N GLY A 230 16.76 19.13 23.90
CA GLY A 230 16.83 20.58 24.06
C GLY A 230 17.71 21.26 23.02
N TYR A 231 18.84 20.65 22.65
CA TYR A 231 19.74 21.17 21.62
C TYR A 231 19.10 21.11 20.22
N ASP A 232 18.37 20.03 19.91
CA ASP A 232 17.67 19.84 18.64
C ASP A 232 16.62 20.94 18.34
N PHE A 233 16.03 21.57 19.36
CA PHE A 233 15.07 22.67 19.18
C PHE A 233 15.73 24.06 19.11
N VAL A 234 17.00 24.20 19.50
CA VAL A 234 17.70 25.48 19.66
C VAL A 234 18.63 25.77 18.47
N LYS A 235 18.33 25.22 17.28
CA LYS A 235 19.14 25.10 16.02
C LYS A 235 20.03 26.28 15.56
N THR A 236 20.03 27.43 16.21
CA THR A 236 20.93 28.57 15.97
C THR A 236 21.56 29.05 17.28
N ALA A 237 22.64 28.38 17.70
CA ALA A 237 23.49 28.86 18.79
C ALA A 237 24.92 29.06 18.26
N GLY A 238 25.57 30.17 18.63
CA GLY A 238 26.93 30.49 18.17
C GLY A 238 27.98 29.49 18.69
N ASP A 239 29.18 29.49 18.09
CA ASP A 239 30.26 28.50 18.34
C ASP A 239 30.53 28.22 19.83
N ALA A 240 30.45 29.24 20.69
CA ALA A 240 30.66 29.09 22.14
C ALA A 240 29.60 28.21 22.82
N VAL A 241 28.34 28.29 22.38
CA VAL A 241 27.23 27.48 22.92
C VAL A 241 27.35 26.04 22.45
N SER A 242 27.76 25.80 21.20
CA SER A 242 27.99 24.45 20.67
C SER A 242 29.17 23.74 21.34
N VAL A 243 30.25 24.46 21.65
CA VAL A 243 31.37 23.91 22.45
C VAL A 243 30.93 23.63 23.89
N ALA A 244 30.23 24.57 24.54
CA ALA A 244 29.71 24.37 25.89
C ALA A 244 28.75 23.17 25.96
N PHE A 245 27.88 23.02 24.95
CA PHE A 245 26.98 21.88 24.82
C PHE A 245 27.74 20.56 24.79
N THR A 246 28.77 20.47 23.96
CA THR A 246 29.57 19.25 23.80
C THR A 246 30.30 18.90 25.10
N VAL A 247 30.86 19.88 25.80
CA VAL A 247 31.55 19.66 27.09
C VAL A 247 30.58 19.13 28.14
N VAL A 248 29.40 19.74 28.27
CA VAL A 248 28.38 19.29 29.24
C VAL A 248 27.88 17.89 28.89
N LEU A 249 27.65 17.59 27.61
CA LEU A 249 27.25 16.25 27.16
C LEU A 249 28.29 15.19 27.54
N LEU A 250 29.59 15.46 27.33
CA LEU A 250 30.67 14.54 27.71
C LEU A 250 30.73 14.31 29.23
N VAL A 251 30.51 15.36 30.03
CA VAL A 251 30.41 15.24 31.50
C VAL A 251 29.22 14.37 31.90
N LEU A 252 28.06 14.57 31.28
CA LEU A 252 26.86 13.76 31.56
C LEU A 252 27.08 12.28 31.20
N LEU A 253 27.73 11.98 30.06
CA LEU A 253 28.08 10.61 29.67
C LEU A 253 29.14 9.95 30.58
N ALA A 254 29.99 10.75 31.24
CA ALA A 254 30.96 10.27 32.22
C ALA A 254 30.37 10.09 33.65
N SER A 255 29.27 10.79 33.97
CA SER A 255 28.64 10.78 35.30
C SER A 255 28.25 9.40 35.87
N PRO A 256 27.91 8.36 35.07
CA PRO A 256 27.68 7.01 35.60
C PRO A 256 28.87 6.40 36.37
N LEU A 257 30.10 6.90 36.19
CA LEU A 257 31.28 6.48 36.96
C LEU A 257 31.18 6.75 38.47
N LEU A 258 30.28 7.64 38.90
CA LEU A 258 30.05 7.90 40.31
C LEU A 258 29.54 6.66 41.07
N ILE A 259 28.86 5.73 40.39
CA ILE A 259 28.32 4.51 41.00
C ILE A 259 29.42 3.51 41.39
N PRO A 260 30.33 3.08 40.49
CA PRO A 260 31.44 2.21 40.90
C PRO A 260 32.38 2.89 41.90
N PHE A 261 32.56 4.21 41.83
CA PHE A 261 33.33 4.97 42.82
C PHE A 261 32.68 4.94 44.22
N TYR A 262 31.37 5.20 44.30
CA TYR A 262 30.61 5.10 45.55
C TYR A 262 30.59 3.67 46.11
N SER A 263 30.38 2.68 45.24
CA SER A 263 30.42 1.26 45.62
C SER A 263 31.80 0.88 46.19
N TYR A 264 32.88 1.33 45.58
CA TYR A 264 34.25 1.12 46.08
C TYR A 264 34.47 1.76 47.45
N LEU A 265 34.03 3.01 47.66
CA LEU A 265 34.14 3.70 48.96
C LEU A 265 33.34 3.00 50.06
N LYS A 266 32.11 2.56 49.76
CA LYS A 266 31.25 1.86 50.71
C LYS A 266 31.82 0.50 51.13
N THR A 267 32.39 -0.26 50.19
CA THR A 267 33.05 -1.54 50.49
C THR A 267 34.32 -1.35 51.33
N ARG A 268 35.05 -0.24 51.08
CA ARG A 268 36.25 0.15 51.85
C ARG A 268 35.92 0.58 53.29
N ASP A 269 34.81 1.27 53.51
CA ASP A 269 34.34 1.62 54.87
C ASP A 269 33.80 0.41 55.62
N SER A 270 33.10 -0.50 54.93
CA SER A 270 32.57 -1.73 55.55
C SER A 270 33.68 -2.70 55.98
N THR A 271 34.82 -2.72 55.29
CA THR A 271 36.02 -3.50 55.66
C THR A 271 36.83 -2.86 56.79
N ARG A 272 36.61 -1.58 57.12
CA ARG A 272 37.21 -0.92 58.29
C ARG A 272 36.45 -1.15 59.61
N LEU A 273 35.20 -1.58 59.54
CA LEU A 273 34.27 -1.64 60.69
C LEU A 273 34.05 -3.06 61.27
N LYS A 274 34.70 -4.11 60.76
CA LYS A 274 34.65 -5.46 61.34
C LYS A 274 36.01 -6.19 61.20
N PRO A 275 36.68 -6.56 62.31
CA PRO A 275 37.77 -7.52 62.29
C PRO A 275 37.24 -8.96 62.22
N ASP A 276 38.07 -9.85 61.69
CA ASP A 276 37.84 -11.27 61.41
C ASP A 276 36.97 -12.04 62.42
N VAL A 277 35.99 -12.78 61.89
CA VAL A 277 35.60 -14.11 62.41
C VAL A 277 35.25 -15.00 61.22
N GLU A 278 36.11 -15.97 60.93
CA GLU A 278 35.85 -17.11 60.06
C GLU A 278 34.75 -18.03 60.64
N GLY A 279 33.97 -18.64 59.74
CA GLY A 279 33.31 -19.92 60.02
C GLY A 279 31.78 -19.89 60.07
N GLN A 280 31.21 -20.81 59.28
CA GLN A 280 29.81 -21.32 59.32
C GLN A 280 28.73 -20.45 58.67
N ILE A 281 28.41 -20.76 57.41
CA ILE A 281 27.05 -20.63 56.91
C ILE A 281 26.46 -22.03 56.82
N VAL A 282 25.61 -22.30 57.81
CA VAL A 282 24.65 -23.40 57.88
C VAL A 282 23.62 -23.21 56.77
N GLU A 283 23.35 -24.28 56.03
CA GLU A 283 22.22 -24.42 55.12
C GLU A 283 20.97 -24.79 55.94
N PRO A 284 19.84 -24.04 55.84
CA PRO A 284 18.58 -24.52 56.37
C PRO A 284 17.49 -24.59 55.30
N LEU A 285 16.78 -25.72 55.33
CA LEU A 285 15.36 -25.92 55.00
C LEU A 285 15.01 -26.38 53.57
N LEU A 286 15.24 -27.68 53.35
CA LEU A 286 14.19 -28.56 52.83
C LEU A 286 13.33 -29.02 54.01
N ASN A 287 12.07 -28.57 54.07
CA ASN A 287 11.00 -29.21 54.84
C ASN A 287 9.77 -29.34 53.92
N PRO A 288 9.25 -30.56 53.68
CA PRO A 288 8.02 -30.80 52.94
C PRO A 288 6.88 -31.22 53.88
N GLU A 289 5.81 -30.43 53.98
CA GLU A 289 4.52 -30.79 54.59
C GLU A 289 3.46 -29.79 54.08
N THR A 290 2.21 -30.09 53.70
CA THR A 290 1.43 -31.30 53.40
C THR A 290 0.12 -30.79 52.76
N ALA A 291 -0.41 -31.43 51.70
CA ALA A 291 -1.86 -31.51 51.45
C ALA A 291 -2.19 -32.60 50.41
N ALA A 292 -2.42 -33.79 50.97
CA ALA A 292 -3.14 -34.98 50.50
C ALA A 292 -3.90 -34.94 49.15
N VAL A 293 -3.63 -35.94 48.31
CA VAL A 293 -4.67 -36.83 47.75
C VAL A 293 -4.19 -38.28 47.86
N LYS A 294 -4.97 -39.09 48.57
CA LYS A 294 -4.78 -40.53 48.75
C LYS A 294 -5.11 -41.26 47.44
N THR A 295 -4.22 -42.12 46.97
CA THR A 295 -4.67 -43.38 46.34
C THR A 295 -3.66 -44.48 46.64
N THR A 296 -4.16 -45.48 47.34
CA THR A 296 -3.50 -46.69 47.84
C THR A 296 -3.29 -47.68 46.70
N VAL A 297 -2.06 -48.15 46.45
CA VAL A 297 -1.79 -49.57 46.12
C VAL A 297 -0.38 -49.94 46.62
N THR A 298 -0.35 -51.08 47.28
CA THR A 298 0.69 -51.87 47.94
C THR A 298 2.02 -52.05 47.20
N ALA A 299 3.10 -52.05 47.98
CA ALA A 299 4.43 -52.51 47.59
C ALA A 299 4.50 -54.05 47.55
N THR A 300 5.25 -54.57 46.58
CA THR A 300 5.85 -55.91 46.63
C THR A 300 7.29 -55.80 46.16
N GLU A 301 8.23 -56.21 47.01
CA GLU A 301 9.66 -56.34 46.74
C GLU A 301 9.94 -57.46 45.70
N VAL A 302 10.83 -57.24 44.73
CA VAL A 302 11.70 -58.29 44.14
C VAL A 302 12.99 -57.67 43.53
N THR A 303 14.13 -57.98 44.15
CA THR A 303 15.53 -58.20 43.68
C THR A 303 16.21 -57.34 42.61
N ALA A 304 17.48 -57.01 42.91
CA ALA A 304 18.47 -56.37 42.04
C ALA A 304 19.05 -57.27 40.92
N SER A 305 19.29 -56.67 39.75
CA SER A 305 20.18 -57.14 38.66
C SER A 305 20.96 -55.93 38.06
N PRO A 306 22.11 -56.15 37.36
CA PRO A 306 23.13 -55.13 37.05
C PRO A 306 22.73 -54.11 35.96
N PRO A 307 23.56 -53.08 35.66
CA PRO A 307 23.09 -51.83 35.08
C PRO A 307 22.78 -51.98 33.59
N ASP A 308 21.49 -52.13 33.26
CA ASP A 308 21.02 -51.85 31.92
C ASP A 308 21.08 -50.35 31.66
N THR A 309 21.61 -50.02 30.48
CA THR A 309 21.68 -48.69 29.88
C THR A 309 20.36 -47.93 30.07
N VAL A 310 20.34 -47.00 31.02
CA VAL A 310 19.26 -46.01 31.13
C VAL A 310 19.41 -45.08 29.94
N GLU A 311 18.65 -45.36 28.87
CA GLU A 311 18.22 -44.30 27.96
C GLU A 311 17.61 -43.20 28.82
N LYS A 312 18.33 -42.09 28.98
CA LYS A 312 17.75 -40.85 29.48
C LYS A 312 16.65 -40.48 28.49
N VAL A 313 15.41 -40.87 28.79
CA VAL A 313 14.22 -40.30 28.17
C VAL A 313 14.37 -38.79 28.30
N LYS A 314 14.73 -38.12 27.19
CA LYS A 314 14.88 -36.66 27.13
C LYS A 314 13.50 -36.07 27.41
N ARG A 315 13.25 -35.73 28.67
CA ARG A 315 12.09 -34.95 29.09
C ARG A 315 12.12 -33.63 28.31
N ARG A 316 10.97 -33.22 27.75
CA ARG A 316 10.85 -31.91 27.10
C ARG A 316 11.20 -30.82 28.13
N PRO A 317 12.12 -29.89 27.82
CA PRO A 317 12.49 -28.83 28.75
C PRO A 317 11.26 -27.96 29.06
N VAL A 318 11.16 -27.53 30.32
CA VAL A 318 10.08 -26.67 30.81
C VAL A 318 10.50 -25.20 30.67
N ILE A 319 9.53 -24.28 30.56
CA ILE A 319 9.77 -22.82 30.48
C ILE A 319 10.75 -22.40 31.59
N GLY A 320 11.83 -21.72 31.20
CA GLY A 320 12.89 -21.26 32.12
C GLY A 320 14.11 -22.18 32.23
N GLU A 321 14.06 -23.40 31.71
CA GLU A 321 15.23 -24.29 31.60
C GLU A 321 16.09 -23.92 30.36
N ASP A 322 17.38 -24.30 30.37
CA ASP A 322 18.28 -24.05 29.24
C ASP A 322 17.91 -24.96 28.06
N HIS A 323 17.32 -24.37 27.01
CA HIS A 323 16.99 -25.07 25.78
C HIS A 323 18.20 -25.15 24.87
N THR A 324 18.40 -26.28 24.17
CA THR A 324 19.28 -26.25 23.00
C THR A 324 18.61 -25.47 21.87
N ILE A 325 19.41 -24.93 20.94
CA ILE A 325 18.91 -24.09 19.83
C ILE A 325 17.85 -24.82 19.01
N PHE A 326 18.09 -26.10 18.73
CA PHE A 326 17.18 -26.94 17.95
C PHE A 326 15.89 -27.27 18.72
N GLU A 327 15.98 -27.41 20.04
CA GLU A 327 14.79 -27.58 20.89
C GLU A 327 13.97 -26.28 20.93
N ALA A 328 14.61 -25.11 21.05
CA ALA A 328 13.94 -23.81 21.02
C ALA A 328 13.24 -23.54 19.68
N MET A 329 13.90 -23.77 18.53
CA MET A 329 13.32 -23.54 17.20
C MET A 329 12.17 -24.50 16.84
N ARG A 330 11.98 -25.58 17.62
CA ARG A 330 10.85 -26.50 17.46
C ARG A 330 9.62 -26.09 18.27
N THR A 331 9.71 -25.09 19.15
CA THR A 331 8.57 -24.64 19.94
C THR A 331 7.72 -23.62 19.19
N VAL A 332 6.42 -23.64 19.46
CA VAL A 332 5.48 -22.64 18.95
C VAL A 332 5.81 -21.26 19.55
N ASP A 333 6.22 -21.21 20.82
CA ASP A 333 6.59 -19.97 21.51
C ASP A 333 7.72 -19.22 20.79
N PHE A 334 8.69 -19.94 20.23
CA PHE A 334 9.78 -19.34 19.47
C PHE A 334 9.27 -18.67 18.20
N TRP A 335 8.43 -19.35 17.42
CA TRP A 335 7.91 -18.80 16.17
C TRP A 335 6.90 -17.67 16.39
N ILE A 336 6.10 -17.73 17.45
CA ILE A 336 5.24 -16.61 17.87
C ILE A 336 6.10 -15.40 18.22
N LEU A 337 7.16 -15.58 19.02
CA LEU A 337 8.07 -14.48 19.38
C LEU A 337 8.80 -13.94 18.15
N PHE A 338 9.27 -14.82 17.26
CA PHE A 338 9.99 -14.48 16.05
C PHE A 338 9.13 -13.69 15.07
N LEU A 339 7.93 -14.19 14.73
CA LEU A 339 7.02 -13.53 13.80
C LEU A 339 6.47 -12.22 14.38
N SER A 340 6.13 -12.20 15.67
CA SER A 340 5.71 -10.98 16.36
C SER A 340 6.81 -9.92 16.35
N PHE A 341 8.07 -10.33 16.54
CA PHE A 341 9.20 -9.42 16.48
C PHE A 341 9.47 -8.94 15.04
N LEU A 342 9.33 -9.81 14.04
CA LEU A 342 9.41 -9.46 12.61
C LEU A 342 8.39 -8.40 12.23
N CYS A 343 7.10 -8.65 12.48
CA CYS A 343 6.04 -7.73 12.10
C CYS A 343 6.11 -6.42 12.90
N GLY A 344 6.41 -6.48 14.20
CA GLY A 344 6.50 -5.28 15.04
C GLY A 344 7.72 -4.42 14.73
N VAL A 345 8.91 -5.01 14.78
CA VAL A 345 10.16 -4.26 14.60
C VAL A 345 10.44 -3.99 13.13
N GLY A 346 10.07 -4.89 12.22
CA GLY A 346 10.24 -4.71 10.78
C GLY A 346 9.42 -3.55 10.22
N THR A 347 8.16 -3.40 10.64
CA THR A 347 7.32 -2.25 10.22
C THR A 347 7.83 -0.93 10.82
N GLY A 348 8.28 -0.93 12.08
CA GLY A 348 8.91 0.26 12.67
C GLY A 348 10.23 0.65 12.00
N MET A 349 11.03 -0.33 11.56
CA MET A 349 12.22 -0.12 10.73
C MET A 349 11.87 0.49 9.38
N ALA A 350 10.77 0.08 8.75
CA ALA A 350 10.33 0.64 7.47
C ALA A 350 10.04 2.15 7.59
N VAL A 351 9.38 2.58 8.67
CA VAL A 351 9.18 4.01 8.95
C VAL A 351 10.52 4.74 9.12
N MET A 352 11.43 4.16 9.90
CA MET A 352 12.75 4.76 10.16
C MET A 352 13.61 4.89 8.89
N ASN A 353 13.65 3.85 8.06
CA ASN A 353 14.46 3.81 6.84
C ASN A 353 13.90 4.72 5.73
N ASN A 354 12.59 4.99 5.72
CA ASN A 354 11.95 5.86 4.73
C ASN A 354 11.65 7.28 5.24
N MET A 355 11.98 7.60 6.50
CA MET A 355 11.63 8.89 7.12
C MET A 355 12.08 10.10 6.31
N GLY A 356 13.30 10.03 5.74
CA GLY A 356 13.85 11.04 4.82
C GLY A 356 12.91 11.37 3.66
N GLN A 357 12.39 10.33 3.00
CA GLN A 357 11.49 10.47 1.85
C GLN A 357 10.08 10.86 2.25
N MET A 358 9.58 10.36 3.38
CA MET A 358 8.29 10.74 3.92
C MET A 358 8.22 12.24 4.25
N GLY A 359 9.28 12.78 4.86
CA GLY A 359 9.39 14.22 5.15
C GLY A 359 9.38 15.05 3.88
N LEU A 360 10.16 14.66 2.87
CA LEU A 360 10.22 15.34 1.57
C LEU A 360 8.88 15.26 0.80
N ALA A 361 8.24 14.10 0.77
CA ALA A 361 6.96 13.91 0.10
C ALA A 361 5.83 14.78 0.70
N LEU A 362 5.91 15.10 1.99
CA LEU A 362 4.96 15.97 2.68
C LEU A 362 5.38 17.46 2.72
N GLY A 363 6.48 17.83 2.03
CA GLY A 363 6.92 19.21 1.90
C GLY A 363 7.76 19.77 3.05
N TYR A 364 8.31 18.90 3.93
CA TYR A 364 9.22 19.35 5.00
C TYR A 364 10.65 19.53 4.48
N VAL A 365 11.23 20.71 4.76
CA VAL A 365 12.59 21.09 4.34
C VAL A 365 13.67 20.46 5.23
N ASP A 366 13.37 20.22 6.51
CA ASP A 366 14.31 19.64 7.47
C ASP A 366 13.73 18.39 8.14
N VAL A 367 14.18 17.23 7.65
CA VAL A 367 13.67 15.91 8.05
C VAL A 367 14.43 15.32 9.26
N SER A 368 15.58 15.93 9.63
CA SER A 368 16.42 15.47 10.75
C SER A 368 15.67 15.41 12.08
N THR A 369 14.77 16.37 12.30
CA THR A 369 13.92 16.47 13.50
C THR A 369 13.08 15.21 13.73
N PHE A 370 12.52 14.61 12.67
CA PHE A 370 11.68 13.42 12.80
C PHE A 370 12.49 12.17 13.13
N VAL A 371 13.70 12.07 12.58
CA VAL A 371 14.65 11.00 12.90
C VAL A 371 15.07 11.10 14.37
N SER A 372 15.39 12.31 14.85
CA SER A 372 15.69 12.57 16.26
C SER A 372 14.51 12.20 17.18
N LEU A 373 13.28 12.61 16.83
CA LEU A 373 12.07 12.29 17.60
C LEU A 373 11.86 10.77 17.71
N MET A 374 11.94 10.03 16.60
CA MET A 374 11.86 8.56 16.63
C MET A 374 12.94 7.94 17.52
N SER A 375 14.17 8.46 17.47
CA SER A 375 15.30 7.95 18.25
C SER A 375 15.12 8.18 19.76
N ILE A 376 14.72 9.40 20.15
CA ILE A 376 14.54 9.82 21.54
C ILE A 376 13.32 9.14 22.17
N PHE A 377 12.18 9.08 21.47
CA PHE A 377 11.02 8.36 21.98
C PHE A 377 11.23 6.84 21.93
N GLY A 378 12.01 6.33 20.98
CA GLY A 378 12.49 4.95 21.01
C GLY A 378 13.40 4.64 22.20
N PHE A 379 14.18 5.61 22.68
CA PHE A 379 14.90 5.48 23.94
C PHE A 379 13.96 5.40 25.14
N PHE A 380 13.00 6.33 25.26
CA PHE A 380 12.02 6.30 26.35
C PHE A 380 11.25 4.98 26.37
N GLY A 381 10.85 4.49 25.19
CA GLY A 381 10.21 3.19 25.04
C GLY A 381 11.06 2.04 25.59
N ARG A 382 12.38 2.06 25.35
CA ARG A 382 13.31 1.01 25.82
C ARG A 382 13.53 1.05 27.34
N ILE A 383 13.75 2.22 27.93
CA ILE A 383 13.97 2.36 29.38
C ILE A 383 12.70 2.08 30.17
N ILE A 384 11.58 2.70 29.78
CA ILE A 384 10.31 2.57 30.48
C ILE A 384 9.87 1.12 30.45
N SER A 385 9.81 0.50 29.26
CA SER A 385 9.36 -0.89 29.17
C SER A 385 10.28 -1.89 29.86
N GLY A 386 11.60 -1.69 29.82
CA GLY A 386 12.55 -2.54 30.53
C GLY A 386 12.32 -2.56 32.04
N SER A 387 12.08 -1.38 32.64
CA SER A 387 11.88 -1.24 34.09
C SER A 387 10.45 -1.59 34.53
N VAL A 388 9.44 -1.15 33.76
CA VAL A 388 8.02 -1.41 34.05
C VAL A 388 7.69 -2.89 33.89
N SER A 389 8.17 -3.54 32.82
CA SER A 389 7.91 -4.98 32.63
C SER A 389 8.55 -5.82 33.74
N GLU A 390 9.71 -5.43 34.26
CA GLU A 390 10.34 -6.08 35.41
C GLU A 390 9.53 -5.90 36.70
N HIS A 391 9.03 -4.69 36.95
CA HIS A 391 8.21 -4.40 38.13
C HIS A 391 6.93 -5.25 38.15
N PHE A 392 6.21 -5.30 37.03
CA PHE A 392 4.96 -6.07 36.93
C PHE A 392 5.19 -7.58 36.87
N LEU A 393 6.33 -8.03 36.32
CA LEU A 393 6.72 -9.44 36.41
C LEU A 393 6.95 -9.85 37.87
N LYS A 394 7.72 -9.06 38.64
CA LYS A 394 8.00 -9.34 40.06
C LYS A 394 6.79 -9.19 40.98
N LYS A 395 5.89 -8.23 40.69
CA LYS A 395 4.74 -7.91 41.55
C LYS A 395 3.50 -8.75 41.26
N ALA A 396 3.21 -9.01 39.98
CA ALA A 396 1.95 -9.58 39.53
C ALA A 396 2.11 -10.79 38.58
N GLY A 397 3.35 -11.25 38.33
CA GLY A 397 3.61 -12.37 37.42
C GLY A 397 3.19 -12.10 35.97
N THR A 398 3.04 -10.82 35.59
CA THR A 398 2.52 -10.45 34.26
C THR A 398 3.50 -10.88 33.17
N PRO A 399 3.08 -11.66 32.15
CA PRO A 399 3.96 -12.11 31.09
C PRO A 399 4.41 -10.94 30.21
N ARG A 400 5.72 -10.86 29.94
CA ARG A 400 6.33 -9.80 29.13
C ARG A 400 5.74 -9.64 27.71
N PRO A 401 5.34 -10.71 27.01
CA PRO A 401 4.66 -10.60 25.71
C PRO A 401 3.42 -9.70 25.68
N LEU A 402 2.74 -9.50 26.82
CA LEU A 402 1.59 -8.59 26.90
C LEU A 402 1.98 -7.14 26.57
N TRP A 403 3.16 -6.69 27.02
CA TRP A 403 3.70 -5.37 26.69
C TRP A 403 4.02 -5.24 25.21
N ASN A 404 4.50 -6.32 24.57
CA ASN A 404 4.67 -6.37 23.12
C ASN A 404 3.32 -6.24 22.40
N ALA A 405 2.29 -6.97 22.82
CA ALA A 405 0.95 -6.87 22.23
C ALA A 405 0.36 -5.45 22.37
N ALA A 406 0.38 -4.87 23.57
CA ALA A 406 -0.09 -3.51 23.82
C ALA A 406 0.67 -2.47 22.97
N SER A 407 1.99 -2.61 22.84
CA SER A 407 2.79 -1.73 21.98
C SER A 407 2.42 -1.87 20.49
N GLN A 408 1.99 -3.05 20.01
CA GLN A 408 1.56 -3.22 18.61
C GLN A 408 0.29 -2.44 18.31
N ILE A 409 -0.69 -2.53 19.21
CA ILE A 409 -1.98 -1.88 19.05
C ILE A 409 -1.76 -0.37 18.98
N LEU A 410 -0.93 0.15 19.90
CA LEU A 410 -0.56 1.56 19.89
C LEU A 410 0.24 1.96 18.64
N MET A 411 1.12 1.07 18.15
CA MET A 411 1.89 1.31 16.92
C MET A 411 1.00 1.36 15.67
N ALA A 412 -0.05 0.53 15.60
CA ALA A 412 -1.05 0.57 14.53
C ALA A 412 -1.81 1.90 14.51
N VAL A 413 -2.14 2.46 15.69
CA VAL A 413 -2.69 3.82 15.80
C VAL A 413 -1.69 4.85 15.24
N GLY A 414 -0.40 4.70 15.57
CA GLY A 414 0.66 5.53 15.00
C GLY A 414 0.71 5.47 13.46
N TYR A 415 0.56 4.28 12.87
CA TYR A 415 0.49 4.12 11.42
C TYR A 415 -0.77 4.76 10.81
N MET A 416 -1.93 4.60 11.44
CA MET A 416 -3.15 5.26 10.97
C MET A 416 -3.03 6.79 10.98
N LEU A 417 -2.42 7.36 12.01
CA LEU A 417 -2.13 8.80 12.06
C LEU A 417 -1.19 9.25 10.94
N LEU A 418 -0.17 8.46 10.62
CA LEU A 418 0.72 8.71 9.48
C LEU A 418 -0.03 8.59 8.14
N ALA A 419 -0.97 7.65 8.00
CA ALA A 419 -1.79 7.47 6.79
C ALA A 419 -2.75 8.65 6.52
N LEU A 420 -3.25 9.30 7.57
CA LEU A 420 -4.13 10.47 7.47
C LEU A 420 -3.43 11.69 6.88
N ALA A 421 -2.10 11.82 7.10
CA ALA A 421 -1.27 12.89 6.56
C ALA A 421 -1.77 14.33 6.84
N MET A 422 -2.40 14.55 7.99
CA MET A 422 -2.80 15.89 8.45
C MET A 422 -1.59 16.74 8.88
N PRO A 423 -1.70 18.08 8.88
CA PRO A 423 -0.65 18.94 9.43
C PRO A 423 -0.26 18.52 10.85
N GLY A 424 1.02 18.24 11.09
CA GLY A 424 1.51 17.76 12.38
C GLY A 424 1.46 16.25 12.62
N SER A 425 0.81 15.46 11.75
CA SER A 425 0.70 14.00 11.94
C SER A 425 2.05 13.28 11.91
N LEU A 426 3.03 13.80 11.15
CA LEU A 426 4.39 13.24 11.09
C LEU A 426 5.13 13.38 12.42
N TYR A 427 4.90 14.47 13.18
CA TYR A 427 5.46 14.65 14.52
C TYR A 427 4.87 13.63 15.49
N VAL A 428 3.54 13.57 15.57
CA VAL A 428 2.83 12.67 16.50
C VAL A 428 3.08 11.20 16.14
N GLY A 429 3.05 10.87 14.85
CA GLY A 429 3.35 9.52 14.35
C GLY A 429 4.77 9.07 14.66
N SER A 430 5.77 9.95 14.47
CA SER A 430 7.17 9.68 14.83
C SER A 430 7.34 9.41 16.33
N ILE A 431 6.62 10.15 17.18
CA ILE A 431 6.65 9.95 18.63
C ILE A 431 6.08 8.58 19.02
N ILE A 432 4.88 8.26 18.51
CA ILE A 432 4.16 7.02 18.86
C ILE A 432 4.89 5.79 18.32
N VAL A 433 5.23 5.79 17.03
CA VAL A 433 5.94 4.66 16.40
C VAL A 433 7.31 4.49 17.04
N GLY A 434 8.03 5.58 17.33
CA GLY A 434 9.32 5.54 18.01
C GLY A 434 9.21 4.87 19.38
N LEU A 435 8.27 5.32 20.21
CA LEU A 435 8.00 4.72 21.52
C LEU A 435 7.73 3.22 21.42
N CYS A 436 6.78 2.81 20.58
CA CYS A 436 6.40 1.41 20.41
C CYS A 436 7.54 0.54 19.87
N TYR A 437 8.28 1.04 18.89
CA TYR A 437 9.48 0.39 18.35
C TYR A 437 10.53 0.16 19.46
N GLY A 438 10.71 1.14 20.34
CA GLY A 438 11.57 1.03 21.52
C GLY A 438 11.13 -0.07 22.48
N VAL A 439 9.84 -0.13 22.82
CA VAL A 439 9.26 -1.17 23.68
C VAL A 439 9.57 -2.57 23.15
N ARG A 440 9.32 -2.80 21.85
CA ARG A 440 9.53 -4.10 21.19
C ARG A 440 10.97 -4.58 21.26
N LEU A 441 11.94 -3.68 21.10
CA LEU A 441 13.37 -4.01 21.17
C LEU A 441 13.84 -4.31 22.60
N ALA A 442 13.34 -3.60 23.61
CA ALA A 442 13.79 -3.79 24.99
C ALA A 442 13.16 -5.00 25.69
N VAL A 443 11.89 -5.31 25.40
CA VAL A 443 11.13 -6.37 26.07
C VAL A 443 11.40 -7.76 25.48
N THR A 444 11.66 -7.85 24.17
CA THR A 444 11.94 -9.14 23.51
C THR A 444 13.23 -9.79 24.00
N VAL A 445 14.23 -8.98 24.32
CA VAL A 445 15.55 -9.40 24.82
C VAL A 445 15.48 -10.22 26.12
N PRO A 446 14.85 -9.74 27.21
CA PRO A 446 14.65 -10.52 28.42
C PRO A 446 13.64 -11.66 28.21
N THR A 447 12.59 -11.46 27.39
CA THR A 447 11.61 -12.52 27.08
C THR A 447 12.28 -13.76 26.48
N ALA A 448 13.20 -13.58 25.54
CA ALA A 448 13.97 -14.69 24.96
C ALA A 448 14.82 -15.44 26.01
N SER A 449 15.43 -14.70 26.96
CA SER A 449 16.21 -15.30 28.05
C SER A 449 15.36 -16.04 29.09
N GLU A 450 14.11 -15.63 29.25
CA GLU A 450 13.15 -16.20 30.20
C GLU A 450 12.51 -17.48 29.63
N LEU A 451 12.23 -17.49 28.32
CA LEU A 451 11.64 -18.65 27.65
C LEU A 451 12.66 -19.76 27.38
N PHE A 452 13.86 -19.42 26.91
CA PHE A 452 14.82 -20.39 26.35
C PHE A 452 16.11 -20.59 27.16
N GLY A 453 16.26 -19.85 28.27
CA GLY A 453 17.42 -19.93 29.15
C GLY A 453 18.61 -19.03 28.75
N LEU A 454 19.72 -19.16 29.47
CA LEU A 454 20.90 -18.27 29.35
C LEU A 454 22.09 -18.93 28.67
N LYS A 455 22.11 -20.26 28.56
CA LYS A 455 23.27 -21.01 28.04
C LYS A 455 23.61 -20.68 26.58
N TYR A 456 22.63 -20.69 25.68
CA TYR A 456 22.80 -20.37 24.25
C TYR A 456 22.16 -19.03 23.87
N TYR A 457 22.00 -18.15 24.86
CA TYR A 457 21.27 -16.89 24.71
C TYR A 457 21.84 -15.99 23.62
N GLY A 458 23.17 -15.91 23.48
CA GLY A 458 23.81 -15.07 22.47
C GLY A 458 23.42 -15.45 21.05
N LEU A 459 23.30 -16.75 20.75
CA LEU A 459 22.86 -17.22 19.45
C LEU A 459 21.35 -17.06 19.23
N ILE A 460 20.52 -17.39 20.24
CA ILE A 460 19.05 -17.18 20.16
C ILE A 460 18.71 -15.70 19.94
N TYR A 461 19.40 -14.80 20.64
CA TYR A 461 19.28 -13.36 20.47
C TYR A 461 19.62 -12.95 19.02
N ASN A 462 20.74 -13.43 18.47
CA ASN A 462 21.12 -13.08 17.11
C ASN A 462 20.22 -13.70 16.04
N ILE A 463 19.60 -14.86 16.28
CA ILE A 463 18.55 -15.42 15.42
C ILE A 463 17.33 -14.49 15.42
N LEU A 464 16.88 -14.01 16.58
CA LEU A 464 15.77 -13.05 16.65
C LEU A 464 16.12 -11.72 15.95
N ILE A 465 17.39 -11.30 15.99
CA ILE A 465 17.88 -10.09 15.32
C ILE A 465 17.88 -10.21 13.79
N LEU A 466 17.85 -11.42 13.21
CA LEU A 466 17.65 -11.60 11.75
C LEU A 466 16.36 -10.95 11.25
N ASN A 467 15.39 -10.73 12.13
CA ASN A 467 14.17 -10.01 11.79
C ASN A 467 14.39 -8.55 11.42
N LEU A 468 15.51 -7.93 11.81
CA LEU A 468 15.85 -6.56 11.41
C LEU A 468 16.17 -6.47 9.90
N PRO A 469 17.14 -7.22 9.35
CA PRO A 469 17.36 -7.24 7.91
C PRO A 469 16.17 -7.79 7.12
N LEU A 470 15.54 -8.86 7.61
CA LEU A 470 14.37 -9.44 6.95
C LEU A 470 13.20 -8.46 6.91
N GLY A 471 12.91 -7.79 8.03
CA GLY A 471 11.87 -6.77 8.12
C GLY A 471 12.17 -5.53 7.29
N SER A 472 13.43 -5.08 7.26
CA SER A 472 13.85 -3.98 6.38
C SER A 472 13.65 -4.37 4.91
N PHE A 473 14.05 -5.58 4.50
CA PHE A 473 13.84 -6.05 3.14
C PHE A 473 12.35 -6.13 2.78
N LEU A 474 11.54 -6.78 3.60
CA LEU A 474 10.11 -6.99 3.34
C LEU A 474 9.31 -5.68 3.39
N PHE A 475 9.45 -4.89 4.45
CA PHE A 475 8.58 -3.74 4.69
C PHE A 475 9.16 -2.43 4.14
N SER A 476 10.48 -2.23 4.18
CA SER A 476 11.11 -1.01 3.66
C SER A 476 11.41 -1.11 2.16
N GLY A 477 12.01 -2.22 1.73
CA GLY A 477 12.40 -2.42 0.33
C GLY A 477 11.20 -2.83 -0.54
N LEU A 478 10.58 -3.96 -0.22
CA LEU A 478 9.55 -4.57 -1.04
C LEU A 478 8.20 -3.88 -0.90
N LEU A 479 7.69 -3.65 0.31
CA LEU A 479 6.39 -3.00 0.50
C LEU A 479 6.46 -1.49 0.26
N ALA A 480 7.24 -0.76 1.06
CA ALA A 480 7.28 0.69 1.00
C ALA A 480 7.95 1.22 -0.28
N GLY A 481 9.08 0.63 -0.69
CA GLY A 481 9.78 1.02 -1.91
C GLY A 481 8.94 0.80 -3.17
N TYR A 482 8.36 -0.39 -3.35
CA TYR A 482 7.53 -0.70 -4.51
C TYR A 482 6.28 0.18 -4.60
N LEU A 483 5.56 0.35 -3.49
CA LEU A 483 4.35 1.18 -3.47
C LEU A 483 4.65 2.67 -3.65
N TYR A 484 5.78 3.16 -3.15
CA TYR A 484 6.24 4.52 -3.39
C TYR A 484 6.58 4.73 -4.86
N ASP A 485 7.38 3.82 -5.45
CA ASP A 485 7.77 3.89 -6.86
C ASP A 485 6.57 3.78 -7.81
N ALA A 486 5.55 2.99 -7.44
CA ALA A 486 4.29 2.90 -8.18
C ALA A 486 3.50 4.22 -8.24
N GLN A 487 3.80 5.18 -7.35
CA GLN A 487 3.18 6.50 -7.29
C GLN A 487 4.15 7.63 -7.69
N ALA A 488 5.43 7.33 -7.87
CA ALA A 488 6.47 8.32 -8.09
C ALA A 488 6.61 8.68 -9.58
N THR A 489 6.87 9.96 -9.84
CA THR A 489 7.08 10.47 -11.21
C THR A 489 8.58 10.53 -11.54
N PRO A 490 8.99 10.19 -12.78
CA PRO A 490 10.38 10.33 -13.20
C PRO A 490 10.80 11.80 -13.27
N THR A 491 11.99 12.12 -12.74
CA THR A 491 12.60 13.44 -12.83
C THR A 491 13.71 13.45 -13.88
N ALA A 492 13.93 14.61 -14.51
CA ALA A 492 14.89 14.79 -15.61
C ALA A 492 16.36 14.44 -15.27
N GLY A 493 16.68 14.20 -14.00
CA GLY A 493 18.00 13.75 -13.52
C GLY A 493 18.13 12.25 -13.26
N GLY A 494 17.13 11.43 -13.61
CA GLY A 494 17.19 9.96 -13.48
C GLY A 494 16.75 9.38 -12.12
N GLY A 495 15.84 10.07 -11.40
CA GLY A 495 15.25 9.56 -10.16
C GLY A 495 13.72 9.66 -10.14
N ASN A 496 13.06 8.85 -9.31
CA ASN A 496 11.60 8.89 -9.13
C ASN A 496 11.27 9.67 -7.84
N THR A 497 10.37 10.65 -7.93
CA THR A 497 9.88 11.39 -6.76
C THR A 497 8.36 11.40 -6.70
N CYS A 498 7.82 11.02 -5.56
CA CYS A 498 6.39 11.11 -5.25
C CYS A 498 6.17 12.25 -4.24
N VAL A 499 5.18 13.10 -4.49
CA VAL A 499 4.81 14.24 -3.65
C VAL A 499 3.34 14.11 -3.24
N GLY A 500 3.08 14.18 -1.93
CA GLY A 500 1.75 14.11 -1.35
C GLY A 500 1.50 12.91 -0.45
N ALA A 501 0.37 12.92 0.24
CA ALA A 501 0.00 11.89 1.22
C ALA A 501 -0.15 10.48 0.62
N HIS A 502 -0.53 10.39 -0.66
CA HIS A 502 -0.81 9.12 -1.34
C HIS A 502 0.44 8.23 -1.48
N CYS A 503 1.65 8.81 -1.47
CA CYS A 503 2.92 8.09 -1.61
C CYS A 503 3.15 7.01 -0.55
N TYR A 504 2.63 7.22 0.67
CA TYR A 504 2.81 6.28 1.78
C TYR A 504 1.48 5.87 2.47
N ARG A 505 0.33 6.44 2.06
CA ARG A 505 -0.96 6.15 2.69
C ARG A 505 -1.28 4.65 2.67
N LEU A 506 -1.15 3.99 1.52
CA LEU A 506 -1.41 2.55 1.39
C LEU A 506 -0.43 1.70 2.19
N VAL A 507 0.86 2.10 2.21
CA VAL A 507 1.91 1.44 3.00
C VAL A 507 1.53 1.41 4.48
N PHE A 508 1.10 2.55 5.03
CA PHE A 508 0.67 2.64 6.43
C PHE A 508 -0.64 1.90 6.72
N THR A 509 -1.61 1.92 5.79
CA THR A 509 -2.85 1.15 5.95
C THR A 509 -2.58 -0.35 6.00
N ILE A 510 -1.71 -0.88 5.13
CA ILE A 510 -1.33 -2.31 5.13
C ILE A 510 -0.58 -2.67 6.42
N MET A 511 0.36 -1.82 6.86
CA MET A 511 1.08 -2.06 8.12
C MET A 511 0.18 -1.92 9.37
N ALA A 512 -0.92 -1.18 9.28
CA ALA A 512 -1.90 -1.01 10.35
C ALA A 512 -2.96 -2.11 10.38
N ILE A 513 -3.33 -2.68 9.23
CA ILE A 513 -4.45 -3.62 9.08
C ILE A 513 -3.98 -4.88 8.36
N CYS A 514 -3.91 -6.00 9.09
CA CYS A 514 -3.94 -7.32 8.48
C CYS A 514 -5.41 -7.68 8.25
N LYS A 515 -5.95 -7.47 7.03
CA LYS A 515 -7.33 -7.89 6.72
C LYS A 515 -7.35 -9.40 6.49
N GLU A 516 -7.50 -10.15 7.57
CA GLU A 516 -7.73 -11.60 7.53
C GLU A 516 -9.22 -11.93 7.31
N GLN A 517 -10.11 -10.98 7.63
CA GLN A 517 -11.56 -11.10 7.51
C GLN A 517 -12.09 -10.26 6.34
N PRO A 518 -13.09 -10.78 5.60
CA PRO A 518 -13.74 -10.03 4.52
C PRO A 518 -14.48 -8.80 5.07
N GLU A 519 -14.69 -7.81 4.21
CA GLU A 519 -15.51 -6.66 4.60
C GLU A 519 -16.99 -7.04 4.66
N ASN A 520 -17.77 -6.28 5.44
CA ASN A 520 -19.22 -6.44 5.49
C ASN A 520 -19.85 -6.40 4.09
N PRO A 521 -20.96 -7.13 3.85
CA PRO A 521 -21.67 -7.08 2.57
C PRO A 521 -22.05 -5.65 2.16
N LEU A 522 -22.00 -5.35 0.86
CA LEU A 522 -22.36 -4.02 0.34
C LEU A 522 -23.82 -3.66 0.61
N TYR A 523 -24.70 -4.66 0.60
CA TYR A 523 -26.12 -4.48 0.84
C TYR A 523 -26.43 -4.89 2.26
N ASN A 524 -26.72 -3.92 3.13
CA ASN A 524 -27.05 -4.15 4.54
C ASN A 524 -28.53 -4.60 4.74
N GLY A 525 -29.09 -5.29 3.74
CA GLY A 525 -30.52 -5.61 3.57
C GLY A 525 -30.75 -6.81 2.64
N GLY A 526 -32.02 -7.18 2.43
CA GLY A 526 -32.39 -8.13 1.37
C GLY A 526 -32.75 -9.55 1.83
N ILE A 527 -32.84 -10.46 0.85
CA ILE A 527 -33.23 -11.86 1.00
C ILE A 527 -32.12 -12.66 1.71
N LEU A 528 -30.87 -12.39 1.37
CA LEU A 528 -29.71 -12.92 2.09
C LEU A 528 -29.10 -11.82 2.95
N LYS A 529 -28.97 -12.09 4.24
CA LYS A 529 -28.25 -11.27 5.22
C LYS A 529 -27.25 -12.15 5.95
N TYR A 530 -26.10 -11.58 6.28
CA TYR A 530 -24.89 -12.17 6.86
C TYR A 530 -25.04 -13.15 8.06
N GLU A 531 -26.25 -13.45 8.56
CA GLU A 531 -26.46 -14.13 9.84
C GLU A 531 -27.06 -15.55 9.78
N ALA A 532 -27.26 -16.20 8.63
CA ALA A 532 -27.87 -17.54 8.60
C ALA A 532 -27.12 -18.57 7.72
N PRO A 533 -26.35 -19.51 8.32
CA PRO A 533 -25.83 -20.70 7.65
C PRO A 533 -26.93 -21.68 7.17
N GLU A 534 -28.22 -21.39 7.41
CA GLU A 534 -29.35 -22.28 7.08
C GLU A 534 -29.63 -22.38 5.57
N ASN A 535 -29.27 -21.37 4.78
CA ASN A 535 -29.57 -21.31 3.34
C ASN A 535 -28.39 -21.74 2.45
N LEU A 536 -27.20 -21.93 3.02
CA LEU A 536 -26.00 -22.34 2.28
C LEU A 536 -25.95 -23.87 2.23
N ILE A 537 -26.04 -24.42 1.03
CA ILE A 537 -25.92 -25.85 0.77
C ILE A 537 -24.75 -26.11 -0.18
N SER A 538 -24.31 -27.36 -0.24
CA SER A 538 -23.37 -27.83 -1.25
C SER A 538 -24.14 -28.69 -2.25
N ILE A 539 -24.15 -28.29 -3.53
CA ILE A 539 -24.85 -29.00 -4.59
C ILE A 539 -23.81 -29.70 -5.46
N ALA A 540 -24.02 -31.00 -5.69
CA ALA A 540 -23.24 -31.75 -6.66
C ALA A 540 -23.73 -31.43 -8.08
N ASP A 541 -22.84 -30.99 -8.95
CA ASP A 541 -23.12 -30.89 -10.38
C ASP A 541 -23.30 -32.30 -10.97
N SER A 542 -24.43 -32.55 -11.62
CA SER A 542 -24.78 -33.85 -12.20
C SER A 542 -23.91 -34.23 -13.41
N SER A 543 -23.23 -33.26 -14.02
CA SER A 543 -22.37 -33.47 -15.19
C SER A 543 -20.90 -33.74 -14.82
N THR A 544 -20.38 -33.03 -13.82
CA THR A 544 -18.97 -33.11 -13.40
C THR A 544 -18.76 -33.87 -12.08
N GLY A 545 -19.79 -33.97 -11.23
CA GLY A 545 -19.73 -34.57 -9.90
C GLY A 545 -19.11 -33.67 -8.81
N PHE A 546 -18.79 -32.42 -9.12
CA PHE A 546 -18.16 -31.49 -8.17
C PHE A 546 -19.17 -30.80 -7.26
N TYR A 547 -18.71 -30.47 -6.06
CA TYR A 547 -19.52 -29.85 -5.02
C TYR A 547 -19.33 -28.34 -5.01
N SER A 548 -20.37 -27.60 -5.38
CA SER A 548 -20.34 -26.14 -5.42
C SER A 548 -21.21 -25.55 -4.31
N PRO A 549 -20.73 -24.51 -3.60
CA PRO A 549 -21.55 -23.81 -2.62
C PRO A 549 -22.68 -23.06 -3.32
N ALA A 550 -23.89 -23.14 -2.76
CA ALA A 550 -25.08 -22.53 -3.32
C ALA A 550 -26.03 -22.01 -2.24
N PHE A 551 -26.67 -20.87 -2.50
CA PHE A 551 -27.78 -20.39 -1.68
C PHE A 551 -29.12 -20.86 -2.24
N VAL A 552 -29.97 -21.42 -1.38
CA VAL A 552 -31.36 -21.71 -1.70
C VAL A 552 -32.19 -20.45 -1.56
N LEU A 553 -32.91 -20.09 -2.63
CA LEU A 553 -33.75 -18.90 -2.71
C LEU A 553 -35.20 -19.31 -2.97
N HIS A 554 -36.14 -18.64 -2.29
CA HIS A 554 -37.56 -18.93 -2.39
C HIS A 554 -38.36 -17.72 -2.90
N ASN A 555 -39.35 -17.98 -3.74
CA ASN A 555 -40.34 -17.02 -4.23
C ASN A 555 -39.73 -15.75 -4.86
N LEU A 556 -38.84 -15.94 -5.84
CA LEU A 556 -38.33 -14.83 -6.63
C LEU A 556 -39.41 -14.32 -7.60
N THR A 557 -39.63 -13.01 -7.61
CA THR A 557 -40.64 -12.33 -8.42
C THR A 557 -40.11 -11.92 -9.80
N GLN A 558 -40.98 -12.03 -10.81
CA GLN A 558 -40.73 -11.54 -12.18
C GLN A 558 -40.52 -10.03 -12.20
N GLY A 559 -39.63 -9.54 -13.08
CA GLY A 559 -39.37 -8.11 -13.28
C GLY A 559 -38.72 -7.40 -12.10
N THR A 560 -38.35 -8.12 -11.05
CA THR A 560 -37.57 -7.57 -9.93
C THR A 560 -36.09 -7.66 -10.24
N ILE A 561 -35.36 -6.59 -9.95
CA ILE A 561 -33.91 -6.49 -10.18
C ILE A 561 -33.21 -6.97 -8.92
N TYR A 562 -32.46 -8.06 -9.01
CA TYR A 562 -31.72 -8.62 -7.89
C TYR A 562 -30.24 -8.30 -8.02
N CYS A 563 -29.65 -7.68 -7.00
CA CYS A 563 -28.21 -7.48 -6.90
C CYS A 563 -27.65 -8.28 -5.75
N PHE A 564 -26.48 -8.89 -5.96
CA PHE A 564 -25.78 -9.60 -4.91
C PHE A 564 -24.32 -9.16 -4.80
N SER A 565 -23.77 -9.37 -3.61
CA SER A 565 -22.35 -9.23 -3.33
C SER A 565 -21.92 -10.31 -2.36
N VAL A 566 -20.72 -10.83 -2.55
CA VAL A 566 -20.18 -11.92 -1.74
C VAL A 566 -18.66 -11.90 -1.77
N TRP A 567 -18.03 -12.37 -0.71
CA TRP A 567 -16.59 -12.62 -0.69
C TRP A 567 -16.32 -14.09 -0.91
N VAL A 568 -15.39 -14.37 -1.83
CA VAL A 568 -15.03 -15.73 -2.23
C VAL A 568 -13.54 -15.96 -1.97
N LYS A 569 -13.19 -17.11 -1.43
CA LYS A 569 -11.81 -17.54 -1.21
C LYS A 569 -11.64 -18.96 -1.73
N ILE A 570 -10.57 -19.21 -2.48
CA ILE A 570 -10.29 -20.53 -3.05
C ILE A 570 -9.12 -21.21 -2.35
N GLN A 571 -9.16 -22.54 -2.32
CA GLN A 571 -8.05 -23.42 -1.95
C GLN A 571 -7.81 -24.48 -3.04
N GLY A 572 -6.57 -24.94 -3.17
CA GLY A 572 -6.21 -26.02 -4.11
C GLY A 572 -5.74 -25.58 -5.50
N ALA A 573 -5.89 -24.30 -5.87
CA ALA A 573 -5.31 -23.71 -7.10
C ALA A 573 -4.70 -22.33 -6.81
N ASN A 574 -3.69 -21.92 -7.59
CA ASN A 574 -3.04 -20.60 -7.45
C ASN A 574 -4.02 -19.43 -7.70
N SER A 575 -4.84 -19.57 -8.73
CA SER A 575 -5.93 -18.66 -9.08
C SER A 575 -7.02 -19.43 -9.82
N ALA A 576 -8.27 -18.96 -9.75
CA ALA A 576 -9.40 -19.53 -10.46
C ALA A 576 -10.44 -18.45 -10.78
N HIS A 577 -11.07 -18.57 -11.95
CA HIS A 577 -12.23 -17.75 -12.30
C HIS A 577 -13.48 -18.37 -11.67
N ILE A 578 -14.05 -17.65 -10.70
CA ILE A 578 -15.29 -18.06 -10.05
C ILE A 578 -16.43 -17.27 -10.69
N GLN A 579 -17.44 -18.00 -11.15
CA GLN A 579 -18.67 -17.45 -11.68
C GLN A 579 -19.83 -17.72 -10.73
N ALA A 580 -20.76 -16.78 -10.65
CA ALA A 580 -22.04 -16.98 -10.02
C ALA A 580 -23.08 -17.32 -11.10
N SER A 581 -23.88 -18.36 -10.87
CA SER A 581 -24.96 -18.82 -11.76
C SER A 581 -26.28 -18.92 -10.99
N LEU A 582 -27.41 -18.77 -11.69
CA LEU A 582 -28.74 -18.93 -11.10
C LEU A 582 -29.52 -20.02 -11.84
N LYS A 583 -29.87 -21.08 -11.13
CA LYS A 583 -30.73 -22.16 -11.62
C LYS A 583 -32.13 -22.02 -11.02
N THR A 584 -33.14 -21.82 -11.85
CA THR A 584 -34.56 -21.78 -11.45
C THR A 584 -35.27 -23.05 -11.92
N GLU A 585 -36.55 -23.21 -11.59
CA GLU A 585 -37.38 -24.35 -12.05
C GLU A 585 -37.53 -24.38 -13.58
N ASP A 586 -37.56 -23.21 -14.22
CA ASP A 586 -37.90 -23.06 -15.65
C ASP A 586 -36.72 -22.57 -16.51
N ALA A 587 -35.66 -22.02 -15.91
CA ALA A 587 -34.57 -21.37 -16.63
C ALA A 587 -33.21 -21.53 -15.91
N THR A 588 -32.13 -21.40 -16.66
CA THR A 588 -30.76 -21.32 -16.12
C THR A 588 -30.07 -20.08 -16.66
N TYR A 589 -29.57 -19.25 -15.76
CA TYR A 589 -28.74 -18.09 -16.05
C TYR A 589 -27.30 -18.48 -15.75
N ASN A 590 -26.54 -18.80 -16.80
CA ASN A 590 -25.21 -19.38 -16.68
C ASN A 590 -24.20 -18.46 -15.99
N CYS A 591 -24.30 -17.14 -16.22
CA CYS A 591 -23.43 -16.18 -15.58
C CYS A 591 -24.17 -14.90 -15.20
N ILE A 592 -24.05 -14.53 -13.92
CA ILE A 592 -24.65 -13.33 -13.32
C ILE A 592 -23.63 -12.50 -12.53
N GLY A 593 -22.35 -12.89 -12.55
CA GLY A 593 -21.22 -12.15 -11.98
C GLY A 593 -19.96 -13.03 -11.91
N THR A 594 -18.78 -12.41 -11.99
CA THR A 594 -17.48 -13.12 -11.99
C THR A 594 -16.44 -12.47 -11.10
N VAL A 595 -15.48 -13.27 -10.64
CA VAL A 595 -14.26 -12.82 -9.97
C VAL A 595 -13.08 -13.74 -10.29
N LEU A 596 -11.90 -13.17 -10.52
CA LEU A 596 -10.64 -13.91 -10.48
C LEU A 596 -10.18 -14.02 -9.02
N ALA A 597 -10.39 -15.18 -8.41
CA ALA A 597 -10.00 -15.45 -7.03
C ALA A 597 -8.58 -15.99 -6.96
N ASN A 598 -7.79 -15.56 -5.97
CA ASN A 598 -6.44 -16.03 -5.72
C ASN A 598 -6.37 -16.94 -4.49
N HIS A 599 -5.42 -17.88 -4.51
CA HIS A 599 -5.20 -18.82 -3.41
C HIS A 599 -5.10 -18.12 -2.06
N GLY A 600 -5.93 -18.53 -1.11
CA GLY A 600 -5.84 -18.04 0.27
C GLY A 600 -6.30 -16.59 0.50
N CYS A 601 -6.76 -15.89 -0.55
CA CYS A 601 -7.17 -14.48 -0.49
C CYS A 601 -8.69 -14.34 -0.65
N TRP A 602 -9.32 -13.50 0.17
CA TRP A 602 -10.70 -13.09 -0.03
C TRP A 602 -10.79 -12.16 -1.24
N SER A 603 -11.64 -12.52 -2.19
CA SER A 603 -11.86 -11.81 -3.46
C SER A 603 -13.33 -11.40 -3.54
N PHE A 604 -13.58 -10.14 -3.88
CA PHE A 604 -14.94 -9.59 -3.89
C PHE A 604 -15.64 -9.89 -5.21
N LEU A 605 -16.81 -10.53 -5.14
CA LEU A 605 -17.65 -10.87 -6.28
C LEU A 605 -18.98 -10.09 -6.14
N LYS A 606 -19.32 -9.35 -7.19
CA LYS A 606 -20.56 -8.59 -7.31
C LYS A 606 -21.26 -8.96 -8.61
N GLY A 607 -22.58 -9.01 -8.58
CA GLY A 607 -23.37 -9.34 -9.76
C GLY A 607 -24.86 -9.13 -9.56
N GLY A 608 -25.65 -9.61 -10.50
CA GLY A 608 -27.10 -9.60 -10.38
C GLY A 608 -27.85 -10.10 -11.61
N PHE A 609 -29.17 -10.15 -11.48
CA PHE A 609 -30.07 -10.70 -12.49
C PHE A 609 -31.48 -10.12 -12.38
N THR A 610 -32.24 -10.28 -13.46
CA THR A 610 -33.68 -10.01 -13.53
C THR A 610 -34.37 -11.25 -14.10
N LEU A 611 -35.55 -11.60 -13.57
CA LEU A 611 -36.28 -12.78 -14.01
C LEU A 611 -37.38 -12.46 -15.02
N ASP A 612 -37.43 -13.26 -16.08
CA ASP A 612 -38.51 -13.23 -17.09
C ASP A 612 -39.83 -13.84 -16.60
N SER A 613 -39.78 -14.75 -15.63
CA SER A 613 -40.93 -15.41 -15.00
C SER A 613 -40.71 -15.57 -13.49
N PRO A 614 -41.77 -15.63 -12.66
CA PRO A 614 -41.61 -15.86 -11.23
C PRO A 614 -41.12 -17.29 -10.96
N ALA A 615 -40.23 -17.47 -9.99
CA ALA A 615 -39.67 -18.77 -9.62
C ALA A 615 -39.94 -19.08 -8.15
N LYS A 616 -40.49 -20.26 -7.85
CA LYS A 616 -40.78 -20.64 -6.45
C LYS A 616 -39.53 -21.11 -5.73
N LEU A 617 -38.67 -21.82 -6.44
CA LEU A 617 -37.39 -22.33 -5.94
C LEU A 617 -36.28 -21.94 -6.92
N SER A 618 -35.15 -21.48 -6.38
CA SER A 618 -33.97 -21.15 -7.17
C SER A 618 -32.70 -21.40 -6.37
N PHE A 619 -31.61 -21.67 -7.08
CA PHE A 619 -30.29 -21.90 -6.51
C PHE A 619 -29.31 -20.87 -7.09
N LEU A 620 -28.70 -20.07 -6.23
CA LEU A 620 -27.59 -19.19 -6.58
C LEU A 620 -26.29 -19.93 -6.30
N LEU A 621 -25.62 -20.43 -7.34
CA LEU A 621 -24.42 -21.25 -7.23
C LEU A 621 -23.16 -20.44 -7.49
N PHE A 622 -22.06 -20.83 -6.86
CA PHE A 622 -20.72 -20.31 -7.13
C PHE A 622 -19.82 -21.44 -7.60
N GLU A 623 -19.44 -21.36 -8.87
CA GLU A 623 -18.82 -22.46 -9.59
C GLU A 623 -17.51 -21.95 -10.20
N ASN A 624 -16.53 -22.83 -10.32
CA ASN A 624 -15.34 -22.56 -11.12
C ASN A 624 -15.71 -22.64 -12.60
N SER A 625 -15.25 -21.68 -13.42
CA SER A 625 -15.53 -21.68 -14.86
C SER A 625 -14.77 -22.75 -15.65
N ASP A 626 -13.67 -23.28 -15.09
CA ASP A 626 -12.74 -24.15 -15.81
C ASP A 626 -13.01 -25.67 -15.61
N ASP A 627 -14.17 -26.05 -15.08
CA ASP A 627 -14.55 -27.44 -14.77
C ASP A 627 -13.48 -28.21 -13.95
N ARG A 628 -12.71 -27.50 -13.12
CA ARG A 628 -11.77 -28.10 -12.15
C ARG A 628 -12.39 -28.08 -10.75
N ASP A 629 -12.22 -29.17 -10.02
CA ASP A 629 -12.61 -29.26 -8.61
C ASP A 629 -11.71 -28.35 -7.76
N ILE A 630 -12.31 -27.30 -7.19
CA ILE A 630 -11.64 -26.30 -6.37
C ILE A 630 -12.48 -26.06 -5.13
N ASP A 631 -11.85 -26.04 -3.97
CA ASP A 631 -12.54 -25.75 -2.71
C ASP A 631 -12.83 -24.25 -2.62
N ILE A 632 -14.11 -23.90 -2.58
CA ILE A 632 -14.62 -22.52 -2.59
C ILE A 632 -15.25 -22.22 -1.23
N ALA A 633 -14.63 -21.31 -0.48
CA ALA A 633 -15.19 -20.72 0.73
C ALA A 633 -15.89 -19.40 0.42
N ILE A 634 -17.04 -19.18 1.06
CA ILE A 634 -17.89 -18.00 0.89
C ILE A 634 -18.13 -17.33 2.22
N ASP A 635 -18.15 -16.00 2.22
CA ASP A 635 -18.51 -15.21 3.39
C ASP A 635 -19.13 -13.85 2.98
N SER A 636 -19.77 -13.16 3.93
CA SER A 636 -20.30 -11.81 3.74
C SER A 636 -21.19 -11.66 2.51
N ALA A 637 -22.08 -12.65 2.29
CA ALA A 637 -23.04 -12.67 1.19
C ALA A 637 -24.25 -11.77 1.49
N SER A 638 -24.75 -11.09 0.47
CA SER A 638 -26.03 -10.38 0.48
C SER A 638 -26.70 -10.45 -0.88
N LEU A 639 -28.03 -10.49 -0.89
CA LEU A 639 -28.87 -10.48 -2.09
C LEU A 639 -30.05 -9.53 -1.85
N GLN A 640 -30.06 -8.40 -2.55
CA GLN A 640 -31.05 -7.35 -2.39
C GLN A 640 -31.96 -7.26 -3.63
N PRO A 641 -33.29 -7.40 -3.45
CA PRO A 641 -34.25 -7.08 -4.50
C PRO A 641 -34.48 -5.57 -4.59
N PHE A 642 -34.68 -5.10 -5.81
CA PHE A 642 -35.09 -3.74 -6.15
C PHE A 642 -36.24 -3.80 -7.15
N THR A 643 -37.26 -2.98 -6.92
CA THR A 643 -38.29 -2.69 -7.92
C THR A 643 -37.72 -1.78 -9.01
N ASP A 644 -38.34 -1.79 -10.20
CA ASP A 644 -38.00 -0.85 -11.26
C ASP A 644 -38.07 0.61 -10.78
N GLN A 645 -39.04 0.95 -9.94
CA GLN A 645 -39.19 2.31 -9.40
C GLN A 645 -38.01 2.69 -8.48
N GLU A 646 -37.56 1.80 -7.61
CA GLU A 646 -36.40 2.03 -6.75
C GLU A 646 -35.11 2.15 -7.57
N TRP A 647 -34.94 1.30 -8.58
CA TRP A 647 -33.80 1.36 -9.50
C TRP A 647 -33.77 2.70 -10.25
N ARG A 648 -34.90 3.11 -10.83
CA ARG A 648 -35.05 4.40 -11.51
C ARG A 648 -34.80 5.58 -10.58
N PHE A 649 -35.30 5.52 -9.34
CA PHE A 649 -35.05 6.57 -8.35
C PHE A 649 -33.56 6.69 -8.03
N ASN A 650 -32.86 5.56 -7.85
CA ASN A 650 -31.42 5.56 -7.63
C ASN A 650 -30.65 6.16 -8.82
N GLN A 651 -30.97 5.75 -10.05
CA GLN A 651 -30.38 6.33 -11.26
C GLN A 651 -30.58 7.84 -11.31
N GLN A 652 -31.79 8.33 -11.03
CA GLN A 652 -32.09 9.76 -11.04
C GLN A 652 -31.39 10.52 -9.91
N TYR A 653 -31.28 9.91 -8.73
CA TYR A 653 -30.52 10.46 -7.61
C TYR A 653 -29.06 10.68 -8.02
N ILE A 654 -28.40 9.66 -8.57
CA ILE A 654 -27.01 9.76 -9.02
C ILE A 654 -26.87 10.78 -10.15
N ILE A 655 -27.79 10.81 -11.12
CA ILE A 655 -27.78 11.84 -12.18
C ILE A 655 -27.85 13.25 -11.57
N ASN A 656 -28.72 13.46 -10.58
CA ASN A 656 -28.86 14.76 -9.93
C ASN A 656 -27.61 15.16 -9.13
N THR A 657 -26.89 14.21 -8.54
CA THR A 657 -25.67 14.50 -7.76
C THR A 657 -24.41 14.56 -8.61
N GLU A 658 -24.32 13.80 -9.70
CA GLU A 658 -23.10 13.68 -10.51
C GLU A 658 -23.13 14.52 -11.79
N ARG A 659 -24.32 14.71 -12.38
CA ARG A 659 -24.49 15.37 -13.69
C ARG A 659 -25.11 16.76 -13.58
N LYS A 660 -25.55 17.17 -12.39
CA LYS A 660 -26.19 18.48 -12.16
C LYS A 660 -25.58 19.20 -10.97
N ARG A 661 -25.68 20.52 -10.94
CA ARG A 661 -25.24 21.37 -9.81
C ARG A 661 -26.26 22.46 -9.52
N ALA A 662 -26.34 22.81 -8.24
CA ALA A 662 -27.08 23.98 -7.80
C ALA A 662 -26.33 25.25 -8.25
N VAL A 663 -27.06 26.21 -8.78
CA VAL A 663 -26.54 27.49 -9.23
C VAL A 663 -27.41 28.60 -8.64
N THR A 664 -26.79 29.64 -8.09
CA THR A 664 -27.47 30.84 -7.64
C THR A 664 -26.95 32.05 -8.40
N ILE A 665 -27.85 32.67 -9.17
CA ILE A 665 -27.62 33.93 -9.87
C ILE A 665 -27.97 35.08 -8.94
N HIS A 666 -27.08 36.06 -8.89
CA HIS A 666 -27.16 37.22 -8.02
C HIS A 666 -27.22 38.48 -8.88
N ALA A 667 -28.34 39.21 -8.87
CA ALA A 667 -28.49 40.47 -9.61
C ALA A 667 -28.17 41.66 -8.69
N ALA A 668 -27.32 42.57 -9.17
CA ALA A 668 -26.98 43.79 -8.45
C ALA A 668 -26.92 45.00 -9.39
N ASP A 669 -27.10 46.20 -8.84
CA ASP A 669 -26.92 47.45 -9.56
C ASP A 669 -25.43 47.87 -9.65
N GLY A 670 -25.18 49.05 -10.24
CA GLY A 670 -23.83 49.62 -10.38
C GLY A 670 -23.13 49.94 -9.05
N ASN A 671 -23.89 50.11 -7.96
CA ASN A 671 -23.36 50.36 -6.61
C ASN A 671 -23.12 49.04 -5.83
N GLY A 672 -23.62 47.92 -6.35
CA GLY A 672 -23.52 46.60 -5.73
C GLY A 672 -24.73 46.21 -4.88
N ASP A 673 -25.79 47.03 -4.86
CA ASP A 673 -27.02 46.74 -4.14
C ASP A 673 -27.84 45.67 -4.86
N ARG A 674 -28.44 44.75 -4.10
CA ARG A 674 -29.19 43.61 -4.63
C ARG A 674 -30.51 44.06 -5.26
N LEU A 675 -30.80 43.54 -6.47
CA LEU A 675 -32.01 43.90 -7.22
C LEU A 675 -33.09 42.83 -7.07
N GLN A 676 -34.14 43.13 -6.30
CA GLN A 676 -35.34 42.30 -6.16
C GLN A 676 -36.24 42.43 -7.40
N GLY A 677 -36.79 41.32 -7.90
CA GLY A 677 -37.71 41.30 -9.04
C GLY A 677 -37.06 41.51 -10.41
N ALA A 678 -35.73 41.38 -10.52
CA ALA A 678 -35.04 41.36 -11.81
C ALA A 678 -35.36 40.08 -12.58
N SER A 679 -35.72 40.22 -13.85
CA SER A 679 -36.03 39.10 -14.72
C SER A 679 -34.74 38.39 -15.13
N ILE A 680 -34.71 37.07 -14.97
CA ILE A 680 -33.59 36.19 -15.30
C ILE A 680 -34.03 35.24 -16.40
N ALA A 681 -33.22 35.14 -17.46
CA ALA A 681 -33.33 34.13 -18.50
C ALA A 681 -32.00 33.39 -18.63
N ILE A 682 -32.00 32.07 -18.48
CA ILE A 682 -30.82 31.20 -18.53
C ILE A 682 -31.01 30.20 -19.66
N GLU A 683 -30.00 30.06 -20.49
CA GLU A 683 -29.95 29.16 -21.64
C GLU A 683 -28.70 28.27 -21.51
N GLN A 684 -28.86 26.95 -21.60
CA GLN A 684 -27.71 26.04 -21.70
C GLN A 684 -27.16 26.08 -23.13
N VAL A 685 -25.91 26.53 -23.28
CA VAL A 685 -25.24 26.73 -24.57
C VAL A 685 -24.58 25.45 -25.05
N SER A 686 -23.99 24.67 -24.15
CA SER A 686 -23.38 23.38 -24.48
C SER A 686 -23.57 22.36 -23.37
N LYS A 687 -23.48 21.09 -23.73
CA LYS A 687 -23.55 19.94 -22.83
C LYS A 687 -22.13 19.46 -22.54
N ASP A 688 -21.81 19.24 -21.28
CA ASP A 688 -20.51 18.68 -20.87
C ASP A 688 -20.38 17.20 -21.24
N PHE A 689 -21.45 16.43 -21.08
CA PHE A 689 -21.41 14.99 -21.30
C PHE A 689 -21.26 14.64 -22.80
N PRO A 690 -20.21 13.91 -23.18
CA PRO A 690 -20.04 13.37 -24.52
C PRO A 690 -21.10 12.32 -24.87
N PHE A 691 -21.97 12.65 -25.81
CA PHE A 691 -22.99 11.76 -26.34
C PHE A 691 -22.97 11.79 -27.87
N GLY A 692 -22.64 10.66 -28.47
CA GLY A 692 -22.30 10.60 -29.89
C GLY A 692 -22.88 9.41 -30.63
N SER A 693 -22.57 9.34 -31.92
CA SER A 693 -22.89 8.20 -32.78
C SER A 693 -21.83 8.00 -33.86
N ALA A 694 -21.69 6.76 -34.32
CA ALA A 694 -20.87 6.41 -35.47
C ALA A 694 -21.43 7.07 -36.75
N ILE A 695 -20.52 7.49 -37.63
CA ILE A 695 -20.84 8.02 -38.96
C ILE A 695 -20.03 7.28 -40.02
N SER A 696 -20.64 7.10 -41.19
CA SER A 696 -19.98 6.58 -42.38
C SER A 696 -19.86 7.68 -43.45
N LYS A 697 -19.19 7.38 -44.56
CA LYS A 697 -19.02 8.28 -45.71
C LYS A 697 -20.32 8.84 -46.29
N THR A 698 -21.48 8.25 -46.00
CA THR A 698 -22.81 8.74 -46.46
C THR A 698 -23.14 10.14 -45.93
N ILE A 699 -22.50 10.57 -44.85
CA ILE A 699 -22.66 11.93 -44.32
C ILE A 699 -22.07 12.99 -45.26
N LEU A 700 -21.14 12.61 -46.14
CA LEU A 700 -20.52 13.52 -47.08
C LEU A 700 -21.49 13.85 -48.23
N GLY A 701 -21.80 15.14 -48.39
CA GLY A 701 -22.70 15.62 -49.44
C GLY A 701 -24.19 15.41 -49.14
N ASN A 702 -24.55 14.80 -48.00
CA ASN A 702 -25.94 14.64 -47.56
C ASN A 702 -26.30 15.70 -46.50
N SER A 703 -26.73 16.88 -46.96
CA SER A 703 -27.03 18.02 -46.07
C SER A 703 -28.15 17.73 -45.07
N LEU A 704 -29.12 16.86 -45.41
CA LEU A 704 -30.18 16.48 -44.48
C LEU A 704 -29.63 15.62 -43.35
N TYR A 705 -28.78 14.64 -43.65
CA TYR A 705 -28.18 13.79 -42.63
C TYR A 705 -27.20 14.58 -41.75
N GLN A 706 -26.39 15.45 -42.36
CA GLN A 706 -25.52 16.38 -41.61
C GLN A 706 -26.31 17.22 -40.61
N LYS A 707 -27.41 17.85 -41.05
CA LYS A 707 -28.27 18.63 -40.15
C LYS A 707 -28.88 17.76 -39.04
N TRP A 708 -29.40 16.58 -39.39
CA TRP A 708 -29.99 15.66 -38.43
C TRP A 708 -28.98 15.22 -37.36
N PHE A 709 -27.72 14.98 -37.74
CA PHE A 709 -26.65 14.55 -36.84
C PHE A 709 -26.20 15.68 -35.90
N VAL A 710 -25.92 16.87 -36.44
CA VAL A 710 -25.41 18.04 -35.69
C VAL A 710 -26.40 18.51 -34.61
N GLU A 711 -27.71 18.37 -34.86
CA GLU A 711 -28.73 18.71 -33.87
C GLU A 711 -28.68 17.81 -32.61
N ARG A 712 -28.08 16.62 -32.69
CA ARG A 712 -28.16 15.57 -31.66
C ARG A 712 -26.84 15.29 -30.96
N PHE A 713 -25.76 15.17 -31.73
CA PHE A 713 -24.51 14.57 -31.25
C PHE A 713 -23.38 15.59 -31.17
N ASN A 714 -22.62 15.55 -30.07
CA ASN A 714 -21.42 16.36 -29.89
C ASN A 714 -20.13 15.55 -30.09
N VAL A 715 -20.22 14.22 -30.22
CA VAL A 715 -19.10 13.33 -30.52
C VAL A 715 -19.42 12.41 -31.69
N ALA A 716 -18.42 12.09 -32.50
CA ALA A 716 -18.51 11.12 -33.58
C ALA A 716 -17.41 10.05 -33.49
N VAL A 717 -17.62 8.95 -34.21
CA VAL A 717 -16.60 7.94 -34.50
C VAL A 717 -16.79 7.49 -35.95
N PHE A 718 -15.71 7.19 -36.67
CA PHE A 718 -15.81 6.72 -38.06
C PHE A 718 -16.02 5.21 -38.06
N GLU A 719 -17.09 4.74 -38.71
CA GLU A 719 -17.47 3.33 -38.66
C GLU A 719 -16.41 2.42 -39.33
N ASN A 720 -15.87 2.86 -40.48
CA ASN A 720 -14.94 2.06 -41.28
C ASN A 720 -13.79 2.87 -41.87
N GLU A 721 -13.97 4.18 -42.05
CA GLU A 721 -13.14 5.01 -42.92
C GLU A 721 -11.71 5.19 -42.41
N LEU A 722 -11.45 4.94 -41.12
CA LEU A 722 -10.12 5.01 -40.51
C LEU A 722 -9.42 3.65 -40.41
N LYS A 723 -10.16 2.53 -40.50
CA LYS A 723 -9.62 1.16 -40.35
C LYS A 723 -8.54 0.87 -41.40
N TRP A 724 -7.63 -0.06 -41.09
CA TRP A 724 -6.41 -0.24 -41.89
C TRP A 724 -6.71 -0.63 -43.35
N TYR A 725 -7.68 -1.51 -43.57
CA TYR A 725 -8.09 -1.89 -44.93
C TYR A 725 -8.69 -0.74 -45.75
N ALA A 726 -9.26 0.29 -45.11
CA ALA A 726 -9.83 1.43 -45.79
C ALA A 726 -8.76 2.47 -46.19
N THR A 727 -7.75 2.64 -45.34
CA THR A 727 -6.74 3.68 -45.47
C THR A 727 -5.43 3.20 -46.10
N GLU A 728 -5.16 1.89 -46.12
CA GLU A 728 -4.01 1.28 -46.80
C GLU A 728 -4.35 -0.09 -47.39
N PRO A 729 -5.19 -0.15 -48.45
CA PRO A 729 -5.61 -1.40 -49.06
C PRO A 729 -4.46 -2.15 -49.75
N GLU A 730 -3.41 -1.41 -50.18
CA GLU A 730 -2.20 -1.94 -50.80
C GLU A 730 -0.96 -1.36 -50.10
N PRO A 731 0.17 -2.09 -50.02
CA PRO A 731 1.35 -1.67 -49.28
C PRO A 731 1.85 -0.28 -49.72
N GLY A 732 1.95 0.66 -48.78
CA GLY A 732 2.46 2.02 -49.03
C GLY A 732 1.52 2.94 -49.81
N LYS A 733 0.33 2.49 -50.22
CA LYS A 733 -0.68 3.31 -50.92
C LYS A 733 -1.70 3.85 -49.92
N LEU A 734 -1.27 4.84 -49.14
CA LEU A 734 -2.11 5.50 -48.14
C LEU A 734 -3.20 6.35 -48.81
N ASN A 735 -4.44 6.22 -48.36
CA ASN A 735 -5.58 7.04 -48.80
C ASN A 735 -6.40 7.52 -47.60
N TYR A 736 -6.20 8.79 -47.25
CA TYR A 736 -6.90 9.45 -46.15
C TYR A 736 -7.98 10.44 -46.61
N THR A 737 -8.30 10.44 -47.91
CA THR A 737 -9.21 11.44 -48.51
C THR A 737 -10.60 11.44 -47.87
N LEU A 738 -11.12 10.25 -47.51
CA LEU A 738 -12.43 10.13 -46.88
C LEU A 738 -12.43 10.62 -45.43
N PRO A 739 -11.56 10.12 -44.53
CA PRO A 739 -11.43 10.67 -43.18
C PRO A 739 -11.19 12.18 -43.15
N ASP A 740 -10.35 12.73 -44.05
CA ASP A 740 -10.07 14.16 -44.11
C ASP A 740 -11.34 14.99 -44.39
N LYS A 741 -12.16 14.56 -45.34
CA LYS A 741 -13.45 15.20 -45.65
C LYS A 741 -14.47 15.08 -44.52
N MET A 742 -14.47 13.93 -43.82
CA MET A 742 -15.34 13.74 -42.67
C MET A 742 -14.93 14.66 -41.52
N PHE A 743 -13.62 14.84 -41.29
CA PHE A 743 -13.12 15.82 -40.33
C PHE A 743 -13.40 17.27 -40.71
N GLU A 744 -13.39 17.63 -42.00
CA GLU A 744 -13.85 18.96 -42.42
C GLU A 744 -15.30 19.21 -41.98
N PHE A 745 -16.18 18.23 -42.15
CA PHE A 745 -17.55 18.31 -41.65
C PHE A 745 -17.60 18.43 -40.11
N LEU A 746 -16.85 17.59 -39.38
CA LEU A 746 -16.84 17.64 -37.92
C LEU A 746 -16.32 18.97 -37.37
N ARG A 747 -15.20 19.47 -37.90
CA ARG A 747 -14.60 20.77 -37.52
C ARG A 747 -15.54 21.94 -37.80
N ALA A 748 -16.22 21.94 -38.96
CA ALA A 748 -17.18 22.97 -39.31
C ALA A 748 -18.37 23.04 -38.33
N ASN A 749 -18.65 21.96 -37.60
CA ASN A 749 -19.75 21.87 -36.64
C ASN A 749 -19.30 21.70 -35.18
N GLN A 750 -18.00 21.87 -34.88
CA GLN A 750 -17.43 21.75 -33.53
C GLN A 750 -17.71 20.39 -32.87
N ILE A 751 -17.74 19.32 -33.66
CA ILE A 751 -17.93 17.95 -33.18
C ILE A 751 -16.56 17.29 -33.01
N ILE A 752 -16.32 16.68 -31.85
CA ILE A 752 -15.08 15.96 -31.55
C ILE A 752 -15.18 14.49 -31.99
N ALA A 753 -14.06 13.83 -32.25
CA ALA A 753 -14.05 12.46 -32.79
C ALA A 753 -13.17 11.49 -31.98
N ARG A 754 -13.61 10.23 -31.85
CA ARG A 754 -12.76 9.11 -31.40
C ARG A 754 -12.09 8.43 -32.60
N GLY A 755 -10.82 8.10 -32.46
CA GLY A 755 -10.00 7.43 -33.47
C GLY A 755 -10.17 5.91 -33.37
N HIS A 756 -10.97 5.33 -34.26
CA HIS A 756 -11.27 3.90 -34.30
C HIS A 756 -10.96 3.32 -35.69
N ASN A 757 -9.99 2.44 -35.84
CA ASN A 757 -8.95 2.03 -34.90
C ASN A 757 -7.58 2.02 -35.61
N ILE A 758 -6.49 1.95 -34.84
CA ILE A 758 -5.15 1.81 -35.43
C ILE A 758 -4.96 0.37 -35.91
N PHE A 759 -5.21 -0.59 -35.01
CA PHE A 759 -5.16 -2.02 -35.26
C PHE A 759 -6.44 -2.71 -34.79
N TRP A 760 -6.75 -3.81 -35.47
CA TRP A 760 -7.77 -4.76 -35.06
C TRP A 760 -7.12 -6.14 -35.04
N GLU A 761 -7.17 -6.82 -33.89
CA GLU A 761 -6.51 -8.10 -33.68
C GLU A 761 -7.16 -9.24 -34.48
N ASN A 762 -8.43 -9.09 -34.88
CA ASN A 762 -9.09 -10.09 -35.68
C ASN A 762 -8.51 -10.13 -37.12
N PRO A 763 -7.89 -11.25 -37.55
CA PRO A 763 -7.24 -11.36 -38.86
C PRO A 763 -8.21 -11.27 -40.04
N LYS A 764 -9.53 -11.38 -39.80
CA LYS A 764 -10.56 -11.14 -40.82
C LYS A 764 -10.52 -9.71 -41.33
N TYR A 765 -10.20 -8.75 -40.47
CA TYR A 765 -10.25 -7.32 -40.76
C TYR A 765 -8.87 -6.69 -40.94
N THR A 766 -7.81 -7.51 -40.94
CA THR A 766 -6.46 -7.07 -41.29
C THR A 766 -6.26 -7.14 -42.82
N PRO A 767 -5.64 -6.13 -43.48
CA PRO A 767 -5.42 -6.15 -44.93
C PRO A 767 -4.73 -7.42 -45.41
N ALA A 768 -5.15 -7.95 -46.56
CA ALA A 768 -4.65 -9.24 -47.06
C ALA A 768 -3.13 -9.27 -47.25
N TRP A 769 -2.52 -8.15 -47.65
CA TRP A 769 -1.08 -8.03 -47.83
C TRP A 769 -0.31 -8.07 -46.49
N VAL A 770 -0.88 -7.52 -45.41
CA VAL A 770 -0.29 -7.55 -44.05
C VAL A 770 -0.26 -8.97 -43.49
N ARG A 771 -1.34 -9.75 -43.74
CA ARG A 771 -1.45 -11.13 -43.24
C ARG A 771 -0.34 -12.05 -43.76
N ASN A 772 0.24 -11.75 -44.92
CA ASN A 772 1.25 -12.59 -45.56
C ASN A 772 2.70 -12.16 -45.28
N LEU A 773 2.93 -11.08 -44.53
CA LEU A 773 4.28 -10.56 -44.25
C LEU A 773 5.08 -11.47 -43.32
N SER A 774 6.41 -11.50 -43.44
CA SER A 774 7.28 -12.10 -42.41
C SER A 774 7.31 -11.26 -41.13
N GLY A 775 7.79 -11.80 -40.00
CA GLY A 775 7.84 -11.08 -38.71
C GLY A 775 8.49 -9.68 -38.79
N PRO A 776 9.72 -9.54 -39.34
CA PRO A 776 10.36 -8.23 -39.49
C PRO A 776 9.59 -7.26 -40.41
N GLU A 777 9.02 -7.76 -41.51
CA GLU A 777 8.23 -6.95 -42.44
C GLU A 777 6.92 -6.49 -41.80
N LEU A 778 6.28 -7.38 -41.02
CA LEU A 778 5.07 -7.08 -40.27
C LEU A 778 5.34 -6.01 -39.20
N GLN A 779 6.45 -6.13 -38.46
CA GLN A 779 6.85 -5.12 -37.48
C GLN A 779 7.09 -3.75 -38.13
N ALA A 780 7.73 -3.72 -39.30
CA ALA A 780 7.93 -2.49 -40.06
C ALA A 780 6.61 -1.88 -40.54
N ALA A 781 5.68 -2.71 -41.03
CA ALA A 781 4.35 -2.27 -41.46
C ALA A 781 3.52 -1.70 -40.30
N VAL A 782 3.53 -2.36 -39.15
CA VAL A 782 2.91 -1.88 -37.90
C VAL A 782 3.47 -0.51 -37.51
N ASN A 783 4.80 -0.37 -37.42
CA ASN A 783 5.42 0.90 -37.03
C ASN A 783 5.07 2.02 -38.03
N SER A 784 5.09 1.71 -39.33
CA SER A 784 4.69 2.64 -40.39
C SER A 784 3.22 3.07 -40.26
N ARG A 785 2.33 2.15 -39.88
CA ARG A 785 0.91 2.40 -39.67
C ARG A 785 0.65 3.37 -38.51
N ILE A 786 1.30 3.15 -37.36
CA ILE A 786 1.16 4.03 -36.20
C ILE A 786 1.67 5.42 -36.55
N GLN A 787 2.88 5.50 -37.11
CA GLN A 787 3.52 6.76 -37.49
C GLN A 787 2.69 7.54 -38.51
N SER A 788 2.13 6.88 -39.54
CA SER A 788 1.38 7.56 -40.60
C SER A 788 0.04 8.13 -40.09
N LEU A 789 -0.71 7.36 -39.29
CA LEU A 789 -1.98 7.81 -38.72
C LEU A 789 -1.78 8.90 -37.66
N MET A 790 -0.96 8.63 -36.65
CA MET A 790 -0.86 9.50 -35.48
C MET A 790 -0.11 10.78 -35.79
N SER A 791 0.86 10.77 -36.72
CA SER A 791 1.49 12.02 -37.16
C SER A 791 0.52 12.90 -37.97
N LYS A 792 -0.38 12.29 -38.75
CA LYS A 792 -1.32 13.04 -39.60
C LYS A 792 -2.49 13.61 -38.81
N TYR A 793 -3.05 12.83 -37.87
CA TYR A 793 -4.22 13.21 -37.07
C TYR A 793 -3.85 13.60 -35.63
N LYS A 794 -2.62 14.07 -35.44
CA LYS A 794 -2.16 14.59 -34.16
C LYS A 794 -3.13 15.68 -33.68
N GLU A 795 -3.58 15.57 -32.42
CA GLU A 795 -4.55 16.48 -31.78
C GLU A 795 -5.97 16.54 -32.41
N GLU A 796 -6.28 15.77 -33.46
CA GLU A 796 -7.62 15.78 -34.10
C GLU A 796 -8.60 14.80 -33.40
N PHE A 797 -8.11 13.64 -32.94
CA PHE A 797 -8.91 12.68 -32.20
C PHE A 797 -8.72 12.84 -30.69
N ILE A 798 -9.82 12.82 -29.94
CA ILE A 798 -9.78 12.95 -28.46
C ILE A 798 -9.30 11.67 -27.77
N HIS A 799 -9.52 10.51 -28.42
CA HIS A 799 -9.16 9.18 -27.94
C HIS A 799 -8.68 8.32 -29.11
N TRP A 800 -7.83 7.34 -28.83
CA TRP A 800 -7.42 6.32 -29.80
C TRP A 800 -7.70 4.91 -29.28
N ASP A 801 -8.44 4.13 -30.07
CA ASP A 801 -8.51 2.68 -29.92
C ASP A 801 -7.30 2.08 -30.66
N VAL A 802 -6.23 1.78 -29.90
CA VAL A 802 -4.93 1.39 -30.48
C VAL A 802 -4.96 -0.04 -31.00
N SER A 803 -5.35 -1.00 -30.16
CA SER A 803 -5.60 -2.39 -30.58
C SER A 803 -6.98 -2.81 -30.11
N ASN A 804 -7.88 -3.04 -31.08
CA ASN A 804 -9.25 -3.47 -30.84
C ASN A 804 -9.33 -4.99 -30.67
N GLU A 805 -10.14 -5.44 -29.71
CA GLU A 805 -10.50 -6.85 -29.49
C GLU A 805 -9.34 -7.80 -29.15
N MET A 806 -8.36 -7.31 -28.39
CA MET A 806 -7.18 -8.07 -27.96
C MET A 806 -7.44 -9.10 -26.86
N LEU A 807 -8.61 -9.12 -26.23
CA LEU A 807 -8.99 -10.24 -25.35
C LEU A 807 -9.46 -11.47 -26.13
N HIS A 808 -9.96 -11.27 -27.36
CA HIS A 808 -10.53 -12.33 -28.18
C HIS A 808 -9.58 -12.86 -29.25
N PHE A 809 -8.69 -11.99 -29.74
CA PHE A 809 -7.77 -12.30 -30.82
C PHE A 809 -6.37 -11.78 -30.50
N ASP A 810 -5.36 -12.48 -31.00
CA ASP A 810 -3.95 -12.27 -30.69
C ASP A 810 -3.08 -12.33 -31.95
N PHE A 811 -3.62 -11.94 -33.11
CA PHE A 811 -2.95 -12.07 -34.41
C PHE A 811 -1.55 -11.46 -34.40
N TYR A 812 -1.38 -10.28 -33.81
CA TYR A 812 -0.08 -9.64 -33.79
C TYR A 812 0.87 -10.28 -32.77
N GLU A 813 0.39 -10.63 -31.57
CA GLU A 813 1.23 -11.26 -30.55
C GLU A 813 1.70 -12.65 -30.94
N GLN A 814 0.88 -13.45 -31.63
CA GLN A 814 1.30 -14.75 -32.16
C GLN A 814 2.45 -14.64 -33.17
N ARG A 815 2.54 -13.53 -33.89
CA ARG A 815 3.47 -13.37 -35.03
C ARG A 815 4.70 -12.53 -34.73
N LEU A 816 4.56 -11.56 -33.83
CA LEU A 816 5.62 -10.63 -33.41
C LEU A 816 6.14 -10.93 -31.99
N GLY A 817 5.42 -11.77 -31.23
CA GLY A 817 5.74 -12.15 -29.86
C GLY A 817 4.81 -11.47 -28.84
N PRO A 818 4.83 -11.93 -27.57
CA PRO A 818 3.88 -11.50 -26.53
C PRO A 818 3.97 -10.01 -26.14
N ASN A 819 5.03 -9.31 -26.56
CA ASN A 819 5.18 -7.87 -26.30
C ASN A 819 4.74 -7.00 -27.48
N ALA A 820 4.13 -7.57 -28.53
CA ALA A 820 3.75 -6.81 -29.72
C ALA A 820 2.76 -5.69 -29.39
N THR A 821 1.70 -6.01 -28.66
CA THR A 821 0.69 -5.01 -28.29
C THR A 821 1.27 -3.95 -27.36
N LEU A 822 2.14 -4.33 -26.41
CA LEU A 822 2.89 -3.36 -25.58
C LEU A 822 3.66 -2.37 -26.46
N HIS A 823 4.40 -2.86 -27.43
CA HIS A 823 5.14 -2.05 -28.40
C HIS A 823 4.22 -1.12 -29.21
N PHE A 824 2.99 -1.53 -29.53
CA PHE A 824 2.03 -0.69 -30.26
C PHE A 824 1.66 0.54 -29.44
N TYR A 825 1.32 0.35 -28.17
CA TYR A 825 0.97 1.45 -27.29
C TYR A 825 2.18 2.34 -26.96
N GLU A 826 3.38 1.77 -26.76
CA GLU A 826 4.61 2.56 -26.58
C GLU A 826 4.91 3.43 -27.81
N THR A 827 4.77 2.86 -29.01
CA THR A 827 4.98 3.58 -30.27
C THR A 827 3.90 4.64 -30.48
N ALA A 828 2.65 4.36 -30.11
CA ALA A 828 1.56 5.32 -30.17
C ALA A 828 1.82 6.52 -29.24
N HIS A 829 2.16 6.26 -27.98
CA HIS A 829 2.49 7.30 -27.01
C HIS A 829 3.73 8.12 -27.40
N THR A 830 4.73 7.47 -28.02
CA THR A 830 5.91 8.18 -28.55
C THR A 830 5.55 9.09 -29.73
N SER A 831 4.59 8.67 -30.57
CA SER A 831 4.15 9.44 -31.75
C SER A 831 3.31 10.66 -31.35
N ASP A 832 2.43 10.50 -30.35
CA ASP A 832 1.66 11.58 -29.76
C ASP A 832 1.53 11.41 -28.24
N PRO A 833 2.39 12.09 -27.44
CA PRO A 833 2.36 11.98 -25.98
C PRO A 833 1.11 12.53 -25.31
N LEU A 834 0.30 13.31 -26.04
CA LEU A 834 -0.97 13.86 -25.56
C LEU A 834 -2.18 13.00 -25.97
N ALA A 835 -1.96 11.95 -26.78
CA ALA A 835 -3.02 11.05 -27.19
C ALA A 835 -3.53 10.25 -26.00
N THR A 836 -4.84 10.33 -25.77
CA THR A 836 -5.54 9.54 -24.76
C THR A 836 -5.79 8.13 -25.30
N LEU A 837 -5.13 7.11 -24.76
CA LEU A 837 -5.17 5.75 -25.30
C LEU A 837 -6.20 4.88 -24.58
N PHE A 838 -7.01 4.15 -25.36
CA PHE A 838 -8.06 3.26 -24.87
C PHE A 838 -7.81 1.81 -25.28
N MET A 839 -8.19 0.90 -24.39
CA MET A 839 -8.43 -0.51 -24.70
C MET A 839 -9.93 -0.68 -24.99
N ASN A 840 -10.30 -1.20 -26.16
CA ASN A 840 -11.69 -1.33 -26.60
C ASN A 840 -12.03 -2.81 -26.85
N GLU A 841 -13.06 -3.30 -26.14
CA GLU A 841 -13.48 -4.71 -26.17
C GLU A 841 -15.00 -4.85 -26.11
N PHE A 842 -15.53 -5.88 -26.79
CA PHE A 842 -16.91 -6.33 -26.63
C PHE A 842 -17.05 -7.41 -25.56
N ASN A 843 -18.30 -7.72 -25.21
CA ASN A 843 -18.71 -8.75 -24.25
C ASN A 843 -18.26 -8.55 -22.79
N VAL A 844 -17.59 -7.44 -22.45
CA VAL A 844 -17.16 -7.15 -21.08
C VAL A 844 -18.34 -6.71 -20.20
N VAL A 845 -19.19 -5.82 -20.73
CA VAL A 845 -20.30 -5.19 -19.98
C VAL A 845 -21.64 -5.84 -20.29
N GLU A 846 -21.73 -6.49 -21.44
CA GLU A 846 -22.91 -7.09 -22.02
C GLU A 846 -23.24 -8.45 -21.40
N THR A 847 -22.20 -9.21 -21.07
CA THR A 847 -22.31 -10.57 -20.55
C THR A 847 -21.11 -10.90 -19.68
N CYS A 848 -21.21 -11.94 -18.87
CA CYS A 848 -20.05 -12.52 -18.20
C CYS A 848 -19.83 -13.99 -18.57
N SER A 849 -20.64 -14.51 -19.50
CA SER A 849 -20.51 -15.88 -20.02
C SER A 849 -19.35 -16.03 -21.01
N ASP A 850 -18.81 -14.92 -21.54
CA ASP A 850 -17.61 -14.95 -22.37
C ASP A 850 -16.36 -14.96 -21.49
N VAL A 851 -15.77 -16.14 -21.31
CA VAL A 851 -14.61 -16.36 -20.44
C VAL A 851 -13.36 -15.59 -20.91
N ASN A 852 -13.24 -15.30 -22.20
CA ASN A 852 -12.10 -14.57 -22.74
C ASN A 852 -12.18 -13.08 -22.39
N SER A 853 -13.40 -12.52 -22.37
CA SER A 853 -13.65 -11.09 -22.19
C SER A 853 -14.39 -10.75 -20.88
N THR A 854 -14.12 -11.49 -19.81
CA THR A 854 -14.67 -11.11 -18.50
C THR A 854 -14.10 -9.77 -18.02
N VAL A 855 -14.82 -9.08 -17.14
CA VAL A 855 -14.30 -7.89 -16.45
C VAL A 855 -12.96 -8.14 -15.75
N ASP A 856 -12.73 -9.34 -15.23
CA ASP A 856 -11.46 -9.73 -14.61
C ASP A 856 -10.34 -9.89 -15.64
N SER A 857 -10.63 -10.50 -16.79
CA SER A 857 -9.69 -10.63 -17.91
C SER A 857 -9.27 -9.25 -18.43
N TYR A 858 -10.23 -8.35 -18.59
CA TYR A 858 -9.99 -6.96 -18.98
C TYR A 858 -9.10 -6.22 -17.96
N ILE A 859 -9.42 -6.31 -16.66
CA ILE A 859 -8.60 -5.71 -15.60
C ILE A 859 -7.20 -6.31 -15.58
N SER A 860 -7.07 -7.63 -15.71
CA SER A 860 -5.79 -8.34 -15.73
C SER A 860 -4.91 -7.86 -16.89
N ARG A 861 -5.49 -7.71 -18.09
CA ARG A 861 -4.81 -7.23 -19.28
C ARG A 861 -4.36 -5.78 -19.16
N LEU A 862 -5.21 -4.89 -18.61
CA LEU A 862 -4.81 -3.52 -18.29
C LEU A 862 -3.64 -3.47 -17.31
N GLN A 863 -3.67 -4.30 -16.26
CA GLN A 863 -2.59 -4.38 -15.29
C GLN A 863 -1.30 -4.95 -15.89
N GLU A 864 -1.40 -5.88 -16.83
CA GLU A 864 -0.27 -6.43 -17.57
C GLU A 864 0.44 -5.34 -18.39
N LEU A 865 -0.31 -4.60 -19.21
CA LEU A 865 0.23 -3.50 -20.02
C LEU A 865 0.84 -2.41 -19.13
N LYS A 866 0.20 -2.10 -18.00
CA LYS A 866 0.74 -1.18 -16.99
C LYS A 866 2.07 -1.65 -16.40
N ARG A 867 2.23 -2.94 -16.11
CA ARG A 867 3.51 -3.52 -15.66
C ARG A 867 4.57 -3.48 -16.76
N GLY A 868 4.15 -3.55 -18.03
CA GLY A 868 5.02 -3.38 -19.19
C GLY A 868 5.52 -1.96 -19.43
N GLY A 869 4.95 -0.95 -18.75
CA GLY A 869 5.34 0.46 -18.90
C GLY A 869 4.31 1.32 -19.64
N VAL A 870 3.22 0.73 -20.13
CA VAL A 870 2.13 1.43 -20.82
C VAL A 870 0.94 1.60 -19.88
N SER A 871 0.58 2.83 -19.54
CA SER A 871 -0.67 3.09 -18.84
C SER A 871 -1.75 3.50 -19.85
N MET A 872 -2.94 2.90 -19.75
CA MET A 872 -4.11 3.38 -20.49
C MET A 872 -4.71 4.60 -19.81
N ASP A 873 -5.26 5.51 -20.61
CA ASP A 873 -5.93 6.70 -20.12
C ASP A 873 -7.45 6.50 -19.99
N GLY A 874 -7.99 5.43 -20.57
CA GLY A 874 -9.42 5.13 -20.50
C GLY A 874 -9.81 3.69 -20.83
N ILE A 875 -11.06 3.38 -20.52
CA ILE A 875 -11.68 2.06 -20.68
C ILE A 875 -12.76 2.18 -21.77
N GLY A 876 -12.63 1.41 -22.86
CA GLY A 876 -13.61 1.31 -23.93
C GLY A 876 -14.39 0.00 -23.84
N LEU A 877 -15.71 0.10 -23.77
CA LEU A 877 -16.64 -1.03 -23.74
C LEU A 877 -17.58 -0.89 -24.93
N GLU A 878 -17.50 -1.79 -25.90
CA GLU A 878 -18.26 -1.66 -27.16
C GLU A 878 -19.77 -1.56 -26.88
N GLY A 879 -20.34 -2.49 -26.12
CA GLY A 879 -21.73 -2.41 -25.70
C GLY A 879 -22.71 -2.92 -26.75
N HIS A 880 -22.38 -4.02 -27.42
CA HIS A 880 -23.25 -4.70 -28.39
C HIS A 880 -24.26 -5.60 -27.67
N PHE A 881 -25.36 -5.02 -27.19
CA PHE A 881 -26.33 -5.75 -26.36
C PHE A 881 -27.33 -6.56 -27.20
N THR A 882 -27.68 -7.75 -26.72
CA THR A 882 -28.90 -8.45 -27.18
C THR A 882 -30.03 -8.22 -26.18
N VAL A 883 -29.97 -8.87 -25.01
CA VAL A 883 -30.85 -8.59 -23.87
C VAL A 883 -29.99 -8.04 -22.74
N PRO A 884 -30.17 -6.79 -22.30
CA PRO A 884 -29.31 -6.20 -21.28
C PRO A 884 -29.63 -6.74 -19.88
N ASN A 885 -28.60 -7.19 -19.16
CA ASN A 885 -28.68 -7.49 -17.73
C ASN A 885 -28.18 -6.27 -16.93
N LEU A 886 -29.09 -5.36 -16.57
CA LEU A 886 -28.77 -4.10 -15.89
C LEU A 886 -27.99 -4.24 -14.57
N PRO A 887 -28.35 -5.15 -13.63
CA PRO A 887 -27.58 -5.28 -12.41
C PRO A 887 -26.19 -5.89 -12.65
N LEU A 888 -26.01 -6.74 -13.67
CA LEU A 888 -24.68 -7.19 -14.10
C LEU A 888 -23.88 -6.01 -14.69
N MET A 889 -24.48 -5.23 -15.59
CA MET A 889 -23.86 -4.03 -16.16
C MET A 889 -23.39 -3.07 -15.05
N ARG A 890 -24.23 -2.79 -14.04
CA ARG A 890 -23.83 -1.99 -12.87
C ARG A 890 -22.64 -2.61 -12.15
N ALA A 891 -22.66 -3.92 -11.89
CA ALA A 891 -21.58 -4.61 -11.20
C ALA A 891 -20.24 -4.54 -11.96
N VAL A 892 -20.27 -4.72 -13.29
CA VAL A 892 -19.10 -4.58 -14.16
C VAL A 892 -18.55 -3.16 -14.13
N LEU A 893 -19.42 -2.15 -14.30
CA LEU A 893 -19.03 -0.75 -14.28
C LEU A 893 -18.45 -0.33 -12.93
N ASP A 894 -19.06 -0.77 -11.81
CA ASP A 894 -18.55 -0.51 -10.46
C ASP A 894 -17.16 -1.14 -10.26
N LYS A 895 -16.95 -2.35 -10.78
CA LYS A 895 -15.66 -3.06 -10.69
C LYS A 895 -14.58 -2.37 -11.53
N LEU A 896 -14.88 -1.97 -12.76
CA LEU A 896 -13.97 -1.21 -13.62
C LEU A 896 -13.67 0.18 -13.05
N ALA A 897 -14.64 0.83 -12.41
CA ALA A 897 -14.49 2.13 -11.78
C ALA A 897 -13.43 2.13 -10.66
N THR A 898 -13.15 0.97 -10.04
CA THR A 898 -12.08 0.84 -9.04
C THR A 898 -10.68 1.15 -9.59
N LEU A 899 -10.51 1.12 -10.92
CA LEU A 899 -9.25 1.47 -11.58
C LEU A 899 -9.01 2.99 -11.63
N GLY A 900 -10.03 3.81 -11.38
CA GLY A 900 -9.94 5.28 -11.44
C GLY A 900 -9.78 5.84 -12.85
N LEU A 901 -10.04 5.04 -13.89
CA LEU A 901 -10.02 5.45 -15.29
C LEU A 901 -11.43 5.82 -15.79
N PRO A 902 -11.56 6.79 -16.71
CA PRO A 902 -12.83 7.11 -17.34
C PRO A 902 -13.32 5.95 -18.22
N ILE A 903 -14.59 5.58 -18.06
CA ILE A 903 -15.25 4.53 -18.84
C ILE A 903 -16.05 5.16 -19.98
N TRP A 904 -15.93 4.60 -21.17
CA TRP A 904 -16.73 4.96 -22.33
C TRP A 904 -17.48 3.74 -22.84
N LEU A 905 -18.78 3.92 -23.09
CA LEU A 905 -19.53 2.99 -23.92
C LEU A 905 -19.33 3.43 -25.36
N THR A 906 -18.62 2.65 -26.16
CA THR A 906 -17.99 3.13 -27.41
C THR A 906 -18.79 2.80 -28.66
N GLU A 907 -19.62 1.76 -28.64
CA GLU A 907 -20.28 1.19 -29.82
C GLU A 907 -21.70 0.67 -29.50
N VAL A 908 -22.45 1.39 -28.66
CA VAL A 908 -23.72 0.88 -28.14
C VAL A 908 -24.75 0.67 -29.25
N ASP A 909 -25.22 -0.56 -29.38
CA ASP A 909 -26.37 -0.92 -30.18
C ASP A 909 -27.16 -2.08 -29.56
N ILE A 910 -28.36 -2.33 -30.10
CA ILE A 910 -29.19 -3.46 -29.72
C ILE A 910 -29.35 -4.37 -30.92
N SER A 911 -29.11 -5.67 -30.73
CA SER A 911 -29.15 -6.70 -31.77
C SER A 911 -30.32 -6.56 -32.75
N SER A 912 -30.02 -6.70 -34.05
CA SER A 912 -31.02 -6.67 -35.12
C SER A 912 -31.98 -7.86 -35.12
N THR A 913 -31.75 -8.86 -34.27
CA THR A 913 -32.66 -10.01 -34.10
C THR A 913 -33.96 -9.65 -33.37
N LEU A 914 -33.99 -8.49 -32.72
CA LEU A 914 -35.14 -7.99 -31.98
C LEU A 914 -35.97 -7.01 -32.84
N ASP A 915 -37.26 -6.90 -32.53
CA ASP A 915 -38.09 -5.90 -33.20
C ASP A 915 -37.74 -4.47 -32.73
N LYS A 916 -38.06 -3.48 -33.57
CA LYS A 916 -37.70 -2.07 -33.35
C LYS A 916 -38.23 -1.50 -32.04
N LYS A 917 -39.37 -1.97 -31.52
CA LYS A 917 -39.91 -1.48 -30.23
C LYS A 917 -39.12 -2.06 -29.06
N THR A 918 -38.78 -3.35 -29.14
CA THR A 918 -37.93 -4.00 -28.14
C THR A 918 -36.53 -3.39 -28.12
N GLN A 919 -35.94 -3.12 -29.30
CA GLN A 919 -34.67 -2.38 -29.40
C GLN A 919 -34.74 -1.04 -28.67
N ALA A 920 -35.82 -0.27 -28.86
CA ALA A 920 -36.00 1.01 -28.17
C ALA A 920 -36.07 0.87 -26.64
N VAL A 921 -36.77 -0.14 -26.11
CA VAL A 921 -36.87 -0.38 -24.67
C VAL A 921 -35.49 -0.72 -24.08
N TYR A 922 -34.74 -1.62 -24.70
CA TYR A 922 -33.41 -2.01 -24.21
C TYR A 922 -32.39 -0.88 -24.38
N LEU A 923 -32.47 -0.10 -25.46
CA LEU A 923 -31.64 1.08 -25.62
C LEU A 923 -31.88 2.09 -24.49
N ASP A 924 -33.14 2.38 -24.14
CA ASP A 924 -33.46 3.28 -23.02
C ASP A 924 -32.85 2.78 -21.70
N GLN A 925 -32.92 1.48 -21.45
CA GLN A 925 -32.37 0.85 -20.26
C GLN A 925 -30.83 0.99 -20.18
N VAL A 926 -30.12 0.60 -21.24
CA VAL A 926 -28.64 0.67 -21.33
C VAL A 926 -28.16 2.12 -21.21
N LEU A 927 -28.80 3.05 -21.93
CA LEU A 927 -28.44 4.46 -21.91
C LEU A 927 -28.58 5.09 -20.52
N ARG A 928 -29.67 4.80 -19.81
CA ARG A 928 -29.88 5.30 -18.43
C ARG A 928 -28.89 4.69 -17.45
N GLU A 929 -28.58 3.40 -17.61
CA GLU A 929 -27.61 2.72 -16.76
C GLU A 929 -26.21 3.31 -16.92
N GLY A 930 -25.74 3.46 -18.16
CA GLY A 930 -24.46 4.12 -18.46
C GLY A 930 -24.41 5.57 -17.98
N PHE A 931 -25.41 6.39 -18.32
CA PHE A 931 -25.40 7.83 -17.98
C PHE A 931 -25.46 8.09 -16.46
N SER A 932 -26.17 7.24 -15.72
CA SER A 932 -26.28 7.31 -14.26
C SER A 932 -25.08 6.73 -13.52
N HIS A 933 -24.09 6.16 -14.20
CA HIS A 933 -22.87 5.68 -13.55
C HIS A 933 -21.82 6.80 -13.46
N PRO A 934 -21.28 7.15 -12.27
CA PRO A 934 -20.38 8.30 -12.09
C PRO A 934 -19.11 8.25 -12.95
N SER A 935 -18.52 7.06 -13.09
CA SER A 935 -17.28 6.81 -13.85
C SER A 935 -17.48 6.65 -15.35
N VAL A 936 -18.72 6.67 -15.84
CA VAL A 936 -18.96 6.70 -17.29
C VAL A 936 -18.85 8.15 -17.75
N ASN A 937 -17.93 8.40 -18.67
CA ASN A 937 -17.56 9.73 -19.13
C ASN A 937 -18.00 10.00 -20.57
N GLY A 938 -18.51 9.01 -21.29
CA GLY A 938 -19.11 9.22 -22.61
C GLY A 938 -19.85 8.00 -23.12
N ILE A 939 -20.78 8.23 -24.05
CA ILE A 939 -21.55 7.18 -24.74
C ILE A 939 -21.57 7.47 -26.24
N LEU A 940 -21.26 6.46 -27.04
CA LEU A 940 -21.32 6.48 -28.50
C LEU A 940 -22.23 5.34 -28.97
N LEU A 941 -23.12 5.65 -29.91
CA LEU A 941 -24.04 4.70 -30.51
C LEU A 941 -23.48 4.16 -31.83
N TRP A 942 -23.50 2.84 -32.05
CA TRP A 942 -23.03 2.23 -33.29
C TRP A 942 -24.12 2.13 -34.38
N THR A 943 -24.60 3.31 -34.79
CA THR A 943 -25.80 3.46 -35.62
C THR A 943 -25.54 4.25 -36.90
N ALA A 944 -24.36 4.10 -37.49
CA ALA A 944 -24.00 4.76 -38.74
C ALA A 944 -25.01 4.38 -39.85
N LEU A 945 -25.47 5.39 -40.61
CA LEU A 945 -26.42 5.17 -41.70
C LEU A 945 -25.68 4.85 -42.99
N ASP A 946 -25.88 3.67 -43.57
CA ASP A 946 -25.40 3.28 -44.90
C ASP A 946 -26.59 3.21 -45.89
N PRO A 947 -26.39 3.28 -47.24
CA PRO A 947 -27.52 3.20 -48.17
C PRO A 947 -28.32 1.89 -48.06
N ASN A 948 -27.72 0.83 -47.52
CA ASN A 948 -28.37 -0.47 -47.32
C ASN A 948 -28.96 -0.68 -45.91
N GLY A 949 -28.84 0.30 -45.00
CA GLY A 949 -29.26 0.19 -43.60
C GLY A 949 -28.11 0.47 -42.63
N CYS A 950 -28.23 -0.05 -41.41
CA CYS A 950 -27.21 0.10 -40.35
C CYS A 950 -26.77 -1.29 -39.88
N TYR A 951 -25.72 -1.36 -39.07
CA TYR A 951 -25.17 -2.62 -38.59
C TYR A 951 -26.16 -3.49 -37.79
N GLN A 952 -26.51 -3.08 -36.56
CA GLN A 952 -27.51 -3.77 -35.73
C GLN A 952 -28.81 -2.96 -35.57
N MET A 953 -28.66 -1.65 -35.44
CA MET A 953 -29.75 -0.76 -35.06
C MET A 953 -29.64 0.57 -35.82
N CYS A 954 -30.75 1.01 -36.40
CA CYS A 954 -30.85 2.34 -37.00
C CYS A 954 -31.65 3.29 -36.09
N LEU A 955 -31.24 4.55 -36.05
CA LEU A 955 -32.01 5.61 -35.38
C LEU A 955 -33.09 6.19 -36.30
N THR A 956 -32.88 6.16 -37.62
CA THR A 956 -33.82 6.65 -38.62
C THR A 956 -33.98 5.68 -39.79
N ASP A 957 -35.00 5.90 -40.61
CA ASP A 957 -35.04 5.33 -41.95
C ASP A 957 -34.17 6.15 -42.94
N ASN A 958 -34.15 5.73 -44.21
CA ASN A 958 -33.39 6.42 -45.28
C ASN A 958 -33.94 7.81 -45.63
N ASN A 959 -35.15 8.17 -45.20
CA ASN A 959 -35.73 9.50 -45.35
C ASN A 959 -35.46 10.38 -44.11
N LEU A 960 -34.63 9.90 -43.18
CA LEU A 960 -34.30 10.55 -41.90
C LEU A 960 -35.53 10.75 -41.00
N GLN A 961 -36.54 9.89 -41.14
CA GLN A 961 -37.63 9.80 -40.17
C GLN A 961 -37.21 8.90 -39.02
N ASN A 962 -37.43 9.35 -37.79
CA ASN A 962 -37.04 8.58 -36.61
C ASN A 962 -37.72 7.21 -36.57
N LEU A 963 -36.92 6.21 -36.22
CA LEU A 963 -37.41 4.92 -35.73
C LEU A 963 -37.59 5.00 -34.21
N PRO A 964 -38.26 4.01 -33.57
CA PRO A 964 -38.44 4.02 -32.11
C PRO A 964 -37.15 4.23 -31.30
N ALA A 965 -36.02 3.69 -31.77
CA ALA A 965 -34.71 3.93 -31.15
C ALA A 965 -34.25 5.40 -31.26
N GLY A 966 -34.50 6.05 -32.40
CA GLY A 966 -34.27 7.49 -32.59
C GLY A 966 -35.13 8.34 -31.64
N ASP A 967 -36.39 7.95 -31.41
CA ASP A 967 -37.26 8.64 -30.46
C ASP A 967 -36.73 8.54 -29.02
N VAL A 968 -36.10 7.43 -28.63
CA VAL A 968 -35.44 7.30 -27.33
C VAL A 968 -34.32 8.32 -27.20
N VAL A 969 -33.45 8.41 -28.21
CA VAL A 969 -32.32 9.36 -28.24
C VAL A 969 -32.82 10.80 -28.14
N ASP A 970 -33.83 11.18 -28.94
CA ASP A 970 -34.41 12.51 -28.90
C ASP A 970 -35.06 12.83 -27.55
N ASN A 971 -35.79 11.88 -26.95
CA ASN A 971 -36.35 12.06 -25.62
C ASN A 971 -35.26 12.28 -24.56
N LYS A 972 -34.16 11.52 -24.62
CA LYS A 972 -33.04 11.67 -23.68
C LYS A 972 -32.38 13.04 -23.84
N LEU A 973 -31.97 13.38 -25.05
CA LEU A 973 -31.19 14.59 -25.33
C LEU A 973 -31.99 15.88 -25.17
N PHE A 974 -33.27 15.88 -25.55
CA PHE A 974 -34.09 17.09 -25.60
C PHE A 974 -35.09 17.22 -24.46
N LYS A 975 -35.28 16.20 -23.61
CA LYS A 975 -36.22 16.28 -22.48
C LYS A 975 -35.58 15.96 -21.14
N GLU A 976 -34.72 14.95 -21.08
CA GLU A 976 -34.24 14.43 -19.79
C GLU A 976 -32.83 14.89 -19.40
N TRP A 977 -31.90 14.98 -20.35
CA TRP A 977 -30.47 15.23 -20.12
C TRP A 977 -30.03 16.60 -20.60
N GLN A 978 -30.88 17.59 -20.33
CA GLN A 978 -30.57 18.99 -20.55
C GLN A 978 -31.33 19.87 -19.56
N THR A 979 -30.82 21.08 -19.35
CA THR A 979 -31.47 22.07 -18.48
C THR A 979 -32.57 22.83 -19.20
N GLY A 980 -32.44 22.97 -20.53
CA GLY A 980 -33.34 23.80 -21.33
C GLY A 980 -33.22 25.29 -21.00
N GLU A 981 -34.26 26.05 -21.35
CA GLU A 981 -34.41 27.45 -20.96
C GLU A 981 -35.06 27.57 -19.58
N VAL A 982 -34.42 28.32 -18.69
CA VAL A 982 -34.92 28.59 -17.34
C VAL A 982 -35.21 30.08 -17.23
N ASN A 983 -36.46 30.43 -16.96
CA ASN A 983 -36.90 31.82 -16.80
C ASN A 983 -37.44 32.03 -15.38
N GLY A 984 -37.13 33.19 -14.79
CA GLY A 984 -37.54 33.51 -13.43
C GLY A 984 -37.35 34.98 -13.06
N HIS A 985 -37.59 35.30 -11.80
CA HIS A 985 -37.33 36.62 -11.22
C HIS A 985 -36.53 36.46 -9.93
N THR A 986 -35.68 37.42 -9.62
CA THR A 986 -34.93 37.43 -8.36
C THR A 986 -35.85 37.63 -7.15
N ASP A 987 -35.52 36.94 -6.06
CA ASP A 987 -36.19 37.01 -4.77
C ASP A 987 -35.84 38.29 -3.99
N ASP A 988 -36.31 38.37 -2.74
CA ASP A 988 -36.11 39.49 -1.82
C ASP A 988 -34.63 39.75 -1.48
N HIS A 989 -33.74 38.79 -1.76
CA HIS A 989 -32.29 38.92 -1.61
C HIS A 989 -31.58 39.23 -2.94
N GLY A 990 -32.35 39.54 -4.00
CA GLY A 990 -31.83 39.76 -5.35
C GLY A 990 -31.21 38.52 -5.98
N SER A 991 -31.65 37.32 -5.58
CA SER A 991 -31.10 36.04 -5.98
C SER A 991 -32.11 35.17 -6.74
N TYR A 992 -31.64 34.32 -7.64
CA TYR A 992 -32.45 33.28 -8.29
C TYR A 992 -31.65 31.99 -8.34
N SER A 993 -32.21 30.90 -7.80
CA SER A 993 -31.52 29.60 -7.75
C SER A 993 -32.18 28.54 -8.62
N PHE A 994 -31.37 27.72 -9.28
CA PHE A 994 -31.83 26.60 -10.11
C PHE A 994 -30.82 25.43 -10.07
N TYR A 995 -31.22 24.27 -10.59
CA TYR A 995 -30.34 23.11 -10.75
C TYR A 995 -30.10 22.81 -12.23
N GLY A 996 -28.87 23.03 -12.70
CA GLY A 996 -28.47 22.84 -14.10
C GLY A 996 -27.61 21.59 -14.31
N PHE A 997 -27.70 20.99 -15.50
CA PHE A 997 -26.75 19.98 -15.97
C PHE A 997 -25.36 20.59 -16.24
N LEU A 998 -24.30 19.80 -16.12
CA LEU A 998 -22.96 20.27 -16.44
C LEU A 998 -22.85 20.76 -17.90
N GLY A 999 -22.11 21.85 -18.10
CA GLY A 999 -21.93 22.49 -19.40
C GLY A 999 -21.80 24.01 -19.32
N GLU A 1000 -21.86 24.66 -20.49
CA GLU A 1000 -21.78 26.12 -20.60
C GLU A 1000 -23.16 26.75 -20.61
N TYR A 1001 -23.29 27.91 -19.96
CA TYR A 1001 -24.54 28.66 -19.85
C TYR A 1001 -24.39 30.10 -20.29
N ARG A 1002 -25.47 30.64 -20.85
CA ARG A 1002 -25.69 32.06 -21.07
C ARG A 1002 -26.81 32.52 -20.16
N VAL A 1003 -26.59 33.62 -19.46
CA VAL A 1003 -27.56 34.22 -18.53
C VAL A 1003 -27.79 35.67 -18.91
N THR A 1004 -29.06 36.06 -19.01
CA THR A 1004 -29.49 37.42 -19.30
C THR A 1004 -30.34 37.93 -18.13
N VAL A 1005 -29.96 39.07 -17.59
CA VAL A 1005 -30.66 39.74 -16.49
C VAL A 1005 -31.25 41.05 -17.00
N LYS A 1006 -32.52 41.31 -16.70
CA LYS A 1006 -33.24 42.54 -17.06
C LYS A 1006 -33.87 43.18 -15.84
N TYR A 1007 -33.65 44.47 -15.66
CA TYR A 1007 -34.28 45.27 -14.61
C TYR A 1007 -34.55 46.69 -15.11
N GLY A 1008 -35.83 47.09 -15.18
CA GLY A 1008 -36.24 48.34 -15.83
C GLY A 1008 -35.80 48.38 -17.31
N ASN A 1009 -35.08 49.42 -17.71
CA ASN A 1009 -34.55 49.59 -19.07
C ASN A 1009 -33.13 49.01 -19.26
N LYS A 1010 -32.56 48.38 -18.25
CA LYS A 1010 -31.19 47.81 -18.29
C LYS A 1010 -31.24 46.32 -18.57
N THR A 1011 -30.32 45.85 -19.39
CA THR A 1011 -30.11 44.42 -19.70
C THR A 1011 -28.62 44.12 -19.66
N SER A 1012 -28.24 43.01 -19.04
CA SER A 1012 -26.86 42.51 -19.01
C SER A 1012 -26.86 41.01 -19.33
N THR A 1013 -25.91 40.57 -20.15
CA THR A 1013 -25.76 39.17 -20.55
C THR A 1013 -24.34 38.72 -20.23
N SER A 1014 -24.22 37.55 -19.60
CA SER A 1014 -22.94 36.92 -19.24
C SER A 1014 -22.98 35.43 -19.55
N THR A 1015 -21.81 34.80 -19.65
CA THR A 1015 -21.68 33.34 -19.72
C THR A 1015 -20.98 32.79 -18.48
N PHE A 1016 -21.21 31.51 -18.17
CA PHE A 1016 -20.48 30.79 -17.14
C PHE A 1016 -20.47 29.27 -17.39
N SER A 1017 -19.40 28.62 -16.93
CA SER A 1017 -19.23 27.16 -16.97
C SER A 1017 -19.73 26.51 -15.67
N LEU A 1018 -20.41 25.38 -15.82
CA LEU A 1018 -20.83 24.51 -14.73
C LEU A 1018 -20.09 23.17 -14.81
N CYS A 1019 -19.11 22.97 -13.91
CA CYS A 1019 -18.26 21.79 -13.86
C CYS A 1019 -18.56 20.92 -12.64
N ARG A 1020 -17.98 19.71 -12.56
CA ARG A 1020 -18.10 18.84 -11.38
C ARG A 1020 -17.48 19.50 -10.13
N SER A 1021 -18.30 19.78 -9.11
CA SER A 1021 -17.87 20.23 -7.76
C SER A 1021 -18.92 19.96 -6.68
N ASP A 1022 -18.56 19.84 -5.40
CA ASP A 1022 -19.58 19.60 -4.36
C ASP A 1022 -20.33 20.88 -3.91
N GLU A 1023 -19.87 22.05 -4.37
CA GLU A 1023 -20.41 23.35 -3.96
C GLU A 1023 -21.43 23.95 -4.94
N THR A 1024 -22.36 24.74 -4.40
CA THR A 1024 -23.29 25.59 -5.20
C THR A 1024 -22.50 26.65 -5.95
N LYS A 1025 -22.73 26.76 -7.27
CA LYS A 1025 -22.09 27.79 -8.10
C LYS A 1025 -22.80 29.13 -7.92
N HIS A 1026 -22.09 30.14 -7.43
CA HIS A 1026 -22.60 31.50 -7.35
C HIS A 1026 -22.12 32.35 -8.53
N VAL A 1027 -23.06 33.04 -9.20
CA VAL A 1027 -22.78 33.92 -10.35
C VAL A 1027 -23.36 35.29 -10.07
N SER A 1028 -22.53 36.33 -10.03
CA SER A 1028 -22.98 37.71 -9.79
C SER A 1028 -22.98 38.52 -11.09
N ILE A 1029 -24.11 39.16 -11.39
CA ILE A 1029 -24.31 39.95 -12.60
C ILE A 1029 -24.70 41.37 -12.19
N ARG A 1030 -23.95 42.34 -12.71
CA ARG A 1030 -24.18 43.77 -12.46
C ARG A 1030 -24.85 44.45 -13.65
N LEU A 1031 -25.77 45.36 -13.37
CA LEU A 1031 -26.63 46.10 -14.33
C LEU A 1031 -26.37 47.61 -14.37
#